data_AF-A0A3N5YF18-F1
#
_entry.id   AF-A0A3N5YF18-F1
#
_cell.length_a   1.000
_cell.length_b   1.000
_cell.length_c   1.000
_cell.angle_alpha   90.00
_cell.angle_beta   90.00
_cell.angle_gamma   90.00
#
_symmetry.space_group_name_H-M   'P 1'
#
loop_
_entity.id
_entity.type
_entity.pdbx_description
1 polymer ?
#
loop_
_entity_poly.entity_id
_entity_poly.type
_entity_poly.pdbx_seq_one_letter_code
_entity_poly.pdbx_strand_id
1 'polypeptide(L)'
;MRADLLKATALALALVVVTGCAASQSFSKGDQAARAGDWDTAVSYYTRAYQANPHSAEYRIALERAQIAASLAHLDQARAFDSKGEIEAAIREYRKAAEFDPSNRRAAARVVELEQVLRDTLEAARPVPPIQQMREKARQASQEPLLNPSSREQLRFKWAANTNVQEVLNFIGQATGINILYDRDVPATLTTRGPIELDGVTLEQALNLVLTANGLFYKVQNERTIMIIQDTPTKRQAYEEQVIKVFYVSNTDVSELQQLLNTVLTGQGMTGSRPLISASKTANTITMRGSAAMVAIAERVIEANDKPRAEVVVDVEILEVNRTRAKQYGLNLSNYAIGGVFSPESAPAGGTAGGTGGTGGTAAATSLFNLNTISQGINTADFYLTVPQWVFRFLESDSTTKLIAKPSLRGQEGKKLTANLGDDIPVPSTTFTPLVGGGTAVNPLTSFQYRPVGVIVEVTPRVTYDNDIILELTVESSTKGSDVNIAGQNLPAFGSRKVSTTMRLRDGESNLLAGLLRDDERKSLSGFPGAIHVPILKQLFSSNDSQIQQTDIVMLMTPHIIRTQGLSERDFRPIYIGTASSPSLGGGPPPLIAPAGDTSATAPAMQPAGAGVVPPLPTPAQPAGQPVVPPAAPVPGAAAPPAPPQPVPVPAPVAPAGAPTTPPAPPAGAQPKQPAAVPP
;
A
#
# COMPACT_ATOMS: atom_id res chain seq x y z
N MET A 1 6.88 68.03 3.65
CA MET A 1 7.96 67.21 3.07
C MET A 1 9.26 67.20 3.88
N ARG A 2 10.05 68.29 4.00
CA ARG A 2 11.35 68.21 4.74
C ARG A 2 11.21 67.87 6.24
N ALA A 3 10.16 68.37 6.91
CA ALA A 3 9.90 68.06 8.32
C ALA A 3 9.44 66.61 8.55
N ASP A 4 8.69 66.04 7.60
CA ASP A 4 8.13 64.69 7.70
C ASP A 4 9.21 63.62 7.46
N LEU A 5 10.16 63.91 6.55
CA LEU A 5 11.33 63.06 6.32
C LEU A 5 12.20 62.92 7.58
N LEU A 6 12.38 64.03 8.33
CA LEU A 6 13.11 64.07 9.60
C LEU A 6 12.40 63.31 10.73
N LYS A 7 11.06 63.36 10.77
CA LYS A 7 10.27 62.57 11.73
C LYS A 7 10.33 61.07 11.39
N ALA A 8 10.25 60.71 10.11
CA ALA A 8 10.36 59.33 9.65
C ALA A 8 11.75 58.73 9.94
N THR A 9 12.83 59.47 9.71
CA THR A 9 14.20 59.00 10.04
C THR A 9 14.45 58.94 11.54
N ALA A 10 13.94 59.87 12.35
CA ALA A 10 14.01 59.80 13.80
C ALA A 10 13.24 58.60 14.37
N LEU A 11 12.05 58.29 13.84
CA LEU A 11 11.26 57.13 14.24
C LEU A 11 11.97 55.81 13.86
N ALA A 12 12.56 55.74 12.65
CA ALA A 12 13.34 54.58 12.21
C ALA A 12 14.60 54.38 13.08
N LEU A 13 15.31 55.46 13.43
CA LEU A 13 16.49 55.39 14.30
C LEU A 13 16.12 54.92 15.71
N ALA A 14 15.01 55.42 16.27
CA ALA A 14 14.50 54.98 17.56
C ALA A 14 14.12 53.49 17.56
N LEU A 15 13.53 52.99 16.47
CA LEU A 15 13.17 51.57 16.33
C LEU A 15 14.42 50.66 16.36
N VAL A 16 15.51 51.08 15.71
CA VAL A 16 16.79 50.35 15.66
C VAL A 16 17.50 50.33 17.03
N VAL A 17 17.40 51.40 17.82
CA VAL A 17 18.00 51.45 19.17
C VAL A 17 17.23 50.55 20.15
N VAL A 18 15.90 50.50 20.06
CA VAL A 18 15.07 49.67 20.96
C VAL A 18 15.25 48.18 20.70
N THR A 19 15.36 47.74 19.43
CA THR A 19 15.61 46.33 19.11
C THR A 19 17.01 45.86 19.54
N GLY A 20 18.02 46.72 19.45
CA GLY A 20 19.38 46.42 19.91
C GLY A 20 19.46 46.11 21.42
N CYS A 21 18.76 46.88 22.26
CA CYS A 21 18.76 46.70 23.71
C CYS A 21 18.08 45.37 24.15
N ALA A 22 16.96 45.00 23.53
CA ALA A 22 16.26 43.76 23.85
C ALA A 22 17.06 42.50 23.45
N ALA A 23 17.78 42.58 22.33
CA ALA A 23 18.64 41.50 21.87
C ALA A 23 19.85 41.29 22.81
N SER A 24 20.54 42.37 23.21
CA SER A 24 21.72 42.28 24.09
C SER A 24 21.38 41.80 25.50
N GLN A 25 20.22 42.19 26.04
CA GLN A 25 19.75 41.67 27.34
C GLN A 25 19.41 40.17 27.26
N SER A 26 18.85 39.71 26.14
CA SER A 26 18.54 38.28 25.94
C SER A 26 19.83 37.46 25.80
N PHE A 27 20.82 37.98 25.06
CA PHE A 27 22.12 37.35 24.89
C PHE A 27 22.87 37.21 26.23
N SER A 28 22.91 38.25 27.07
CA SER A 28 23.59 38.18 28.37
C SER A 28 22.95 37.19 29.36
N LYS A 29 21.64 36.96 29.26
CA LYS A 29 20.95 35.89 30.00
C LYS A 29 21.26 34.49 29.45
N GLY A 30 21.39 34.35 28.14
CA GLY A 30 21.89 33.11 27.50
C GLY A 30 23.29 32.74 28.00
N ASP A 31 24.19 33.72 28.05
CA ASP A 31 25.55 33.58 28.58
C ASP A 31 25.59 33.14 30.05
N GLN A 32 24.68 33.64 30.89
CA GLN A 32 24.56 33.24 32.29
C GLN A 32 24.05 31.79 32.41
N ALA A 33 23.03 31.41 31.63
CA ALA A 33 22.50 30.04 31.61
C ALA A 33 23.52 29.02 31.09
N ALA A 34 24.24 29.34 30.00
CA ALA A 34 25.30 28.50 29.46
C ALA A 34 26.44 28.27 30.46
N ARG A 35 26.84 29.30 31.23
CA ARG A 35 27.84 29.17 32.31
C ARG A 35 27.33 28.37 33.51
N ALA A 36 26.02 28.32 33.73
CA ALA A 36 25.39 27.49 34.75
C ALA A 36 25.20 26.02 34.32
N GLY A 37 25.45 25.70 33.04
CA GLY A 37 25.21 24.36 32.47
C GLY A 37 23.75 24.07 32.13
N ASP A 38 22.86 25.06 32.22
CA ASP A 38 21.46 24.97 31.80
C ASP A 38 21.36 25.33 30.32
N TRP A 39 21.65 24.33 29.48
CA TRP A 39 21.72 24.50 28.03
C TRP A 39 20.34 24.72 27.39
N ASP A 40 19.28 24.14 27.93
CA ASP A 40 17.89 24.31 27.43
C ASP A 40 17.46 25.77 27.57
N THR A 41 17.66 26.33 28.76
CA THR A 41 17.39 27.75 29.03
C THR A 41 18.30 28.64 28.18
N ALA A 42 19.58 28.29 28.01
CA ALA A 42 20.51 29.03 27.16
C ALA A 42 20.06 29.07 25.70
N VAL A 43 19.70 27.93 25.09
CA VAL A 43 19.16 27.85 23.73
C VAL A 43 17.91 28.73 23.58
N SER A 44 17.01 28.73 24.57
CA SER A 44 15.81 29.57 24.53
C SER A 44 16.13 31.09 24.50
N TYR A 45 17.13 31.54 25.27
CA TYR A 45 17.53 32.95 25.33
C TYR A 45 18.35 33.36 24.10
N TYR A 46 19.26 32.51 23.61
CA TYR A 46 19.99 32.77 22.37
C TYR A 46 19.06 32.76 21.14
N THR A 47 18.03 31.91 21.12
CA THR A 47 16.99 31.93 20.08
C THR A 47 16.27 33.27 20.03
N ARG A 48 15.88 33.84 21.19
CA ARG A 48 15.28 35.17 21.27
C ARG A 48 16.24 36.27 20.83
N ALA A 49 17.51 36.20 21.20
CA ALA A 49 18.53 37.15 20.75
C ALA A 49 18.75 37.11 19.22
N TYR A 50 18.78 35.91 18.63
CA TYR A 50 18.90 35.71 17.18
C TYR A 50 17.65 36.18 16.43
N GLN A 51 16.44 35.89 16.93
CA GLN A 51 15.19 36.41 16.35
C GLN A 51 15.12 37.94 16.36
N ALA A 52 15.64 38.59 17.41
CA ALA A 52 15.69 40.04 17.52
C ALA A 52 16.73 40.70 16.58
N ASN A 53 17.80 39.99 16.20
CA ASN A 53 18.76 40.45 15.18
C ASN A 53 19.37 39.27 14.38
N PRO A 54 18.71 38.81 13.29
CA PRO A 54 19.15 37.65 12.51
C PRO A 54 20.48 37.83 11.76
N HIS A 55 20.97 39.07 11.62
CA HIS A 55 22.22 39.36 10.91
C HIS A 55 23.46 39.34 11.82
N SER A 56 23.29 39.16 13.13
CA SER A 56 24.42 39.04 14.07
C SER A 56 25.08 37.66 13.97
N ALA A 57 26.33 37.63 13.48
CA ALA A 57 27.13 36.41 13.44
C ALA A 57 27.42 35.83 14.84
N GLU A 58 27.59 36.69 15.85
CA GLU A 58 27.85 36.30 17.23
C GLU A 58 26.66 35.53 17.84
N TYR A 59 25.44 36.04 17.65
CA TYR A 59 24.23 35.41 18.18
C TYR A 59 23.96 34.06 17.53
N ARG A 60 24.24 33.94 16.22
CA ARG A 60 24.15 32.67 15.50
C ARG A 60 25.14 31.63 16.01
N ILE A 61 26.41 32.01 16.19
CA ILE A 61 27.46 31.11 16.69
C ILE A 61 27.18 30.68 18.14
N ALA A 62 26.69 31.58 18.98
CA ALA A 62 26.32 31.25 20.37
C ALA A 62 25.12 30.29 20.44
N LEU A 63 24.08 30.52 19.63
CA LEU A 63 22.92 29.63 19.51
C LEU A 63 23.34 28.22 19.05
N GLU A 64 24.12 28.13 17.97
CA GLU A 64 24.59 26.86 17.41
C GLU A 64 25.44 26.07 18.42
N ARG A 65 26.34 26.74 19.15
CA ARG A 65 27.12 26.11 20.24
C ARG A 65 26.24 25.64 21.40
N ALA A 66 25.25 26.43 21.80
CA ALA A 66 24.32 26.05 22.87
C ALA A 66 23.43 24.86 22.46
N GLN A 67 22.99 24.81 21.20
CA GLN A 67 22.24 23.68 20.64
C GLN A 67 23.05 22.38 20.64
N ILE A 68 24.31 22.42 20.20
CA ILE A 68 25.21 21.25 20.26
C ILE A 68 25.45 20.81 21.71
N ALA A 69 25.62 21.75 22.64
CA ALA A 69 25.82 21.43 24.05
C ALA A 69 24.55 20.84 24.73
N ALA A 70 23.37 21.38 24.43
CA ALA A 70 22.08 20.82 24.87
C ALA A 70 21.87 19.40 24.30
N SER A 71 22.16 19.21 23.01
CA SER A 71 22.12 17.89 22.36
C SER A 71 22.99 16.86 23.12
N LEU A 72 24.25 17.20 23.39
CA LEU A 72 25.16 16.33 24.14
C LEU A 72 24.67 16.01 25.56
N ALA A 73 24.16 17.02 26.29
CA ALA A 73 23.62 16.82 27.64
C ALA A 73 22.42 15.85 27.64
N HIS A 74 21.51 15.99 26.68
CA HIS A 74 20.37 15.06 26.53
C HIS A 74 20.80 13.68 26.05
N LEU A 75 21.84 13.53 25.23
CA LEU A 75 22.35 12.22 24.82
C LEU A 75 22.89 11.42 25.99
N ASP A 76 23.60 12.06 26.91
CA ASP A 76 24.15 11.37 28.09
C ASP A 76 23.05 11.00 29.09
N GLN A 77 22.01 11.84 29.24
CA GLN A 77 20.80 11.46 29.98
C GLN A 77 20.04 10.31 29.30
N ALA A 78 19.89 10.36 27.97
CA ALA A 78 19.21 9.33 27.21
C ALA A 78 19.91 7.97 27.34
N ARG A 79 21.25 7.94 27.19
CA ARG A 79 22.09 6.75 27.45
C ARG A 79 21.92 6.22 28.86
N ALA A 80 21.82 7.10 29.87
CA ALA A 80 21.60 6.69 31.24
C ALA A 80 20.25 6.00 31.43
N PHE A 81 19.16 6.51 30.82
CA PHE A 81 17.85 5.85 30.85
C PHE A 81 17.81 4.55 30.03
N ASP A 82 18.44 4.53 28.86
CA ASP A 82 18.60 3.37 27.97
C ASP A 82 19.29 2.21 28.73
N SER A 83 20.39 2.52 29.42
CA SER A 83 21.13 1.54 30.26
C SER A 83 20.36 0.99 31.47
N LYS A 84 19.29 1.68 31.90
CA LYS A 84 18.40 1.24 32.99
C LYS A 84 17.18 0.46 32.49
N GLY A 85 16.96 0.39 31.18
CA GLY A 85 15.72 -0.16 30.60
C GLY A 85 14.51 0.78 30.74
N GLU A 86 14.71 2.05 31.08
CA GLU A 86 13.64 3.06 31.16
C GLU A 86 13.33 3.61 29.75
N ILE A 87 12.82 2.74 28.87
CA ILE A 87 12.66 2.98 27.42
C ILE A 87 11.91 4.29 27.12
N GLU A 88 10.78 4.55 27.80
CA GLU A 88 10.00 5.77 27.61
C GLU A 88 10.78 7.05 27.97
N ALA A 89 11.65 7.00 28.98
CA ALA A 89 12.48 8.12 29.37
C ALA A 89 13.63 8.33 28.38
N ALA A 90 14.27 7.23 27.95
CA ALA A 90 15.32 7.25 26.93
C ALA A 90 14.80 7.86 25.61
N ILE A 91 13.62 7.45 25.14
CA ILE A 91 12.98 7.99 23.93
C ILE A 91 12.81 9.52 24.02
N ARG A 92 12.30 10.04 25.14
CA ARG A 92 12.10 11.49 25.33
C ARG A 92 13.41 12.26 25.24
N GLU A 93 14.47 11.80 25.89
CA GLU A 93 15.76 12.49 25.91
C GLU A 93 16.51 12.36 24.56
N TYR A 94 16.49 11.18 23.91
CA TYR A 94 17.04 11.05 22.54
C TYR A 94 16.30 11.94 21.53
N ARG A 95 14.98 12.13 21.69
CA ARG A 95 14.18 13.01 20.82
C ARG A 95 14.57 14.47 21.00
N LYS A 96 14.73 14.97 22.24
CA LYS A 96 15.24 16.34 22.49
C LYS A 96 16.64 16.53 21.91
N ALA A 97 17.52 15.55 22.06
CA ALA A 97 18.87 15.61 21.50
C ALA A 97 18.89 15.77 19.96
N ALA A 98 17.98 15.07 19.27
CA ALA A 98 17.78 15.18 17.83
C ALA A 98 17.07 16.47 17.39
N GLU A 99 16.24 17.07 18.25
CA GLU A 99 15.61 18.37 18.02
C GLU A 99 16.62 19.52 18.12
N PHE A 100 17.53 19.48 19.11
CA PHE A 100 18.61 20.47 19.22
C PHE A 100 19.72 20.31 18.18
N ASP A 101 20.09 19.07 17.82
CA ASP A 101 21.05 18.80 16.73
C ASP A 101 20.48 17.83 15.68
N PRO A 102 19.82 18.36 14.63
CA PRO A 102 19.32 17.56 13.52
C PRO A 102 20.41 16.85 12.69
N SER A 103 21.69 17.20 12.85
CA SER A 103 22.79 16.51 12.17
C SER A 103 23.08 15.14 12.78
N ASN A 104 22.70 14.93 14.05
CA ASN A 104 22.93 13.70 14.80
C ASN A 104 21.95 12.58 14.45
N ARG A 105 22.13 12.01 13.25
CA ARG A 105 21.34 10.87 12.76
C ARG A 105 21.36 9.63 13.68
N ARG A 106 22.34 9.48 14.58
CA ARG A 106 22.38 8.36 15.55
C ARG A 106 21.32 8.52 16.63
N ALA A 107 21.08 9.74 17.12
CA ALA A 107 20.05 10.03 18.09
C ALA A 107 18.65 9.69 17.52
N ALA A 108 18.36 10.19 16.31
CA ALA A 108 17.11 9.94 15.61
C ALA A 108 16.89 8.44 15.31
N ALA A 109 17.93 7.70 14.89
CA ALA A 109 17.83 6.26 14.67
C ALA A 109 17.51 5.49 15.96
N ARG A 110 18.13 5.86 17.09
CA ARG A 110 17.88 5.21 18.39
C ARG A 110 16.47 5.46 18.93
N VAL A 111 15.86 6.62 18.63
CA VAL A 111 14.43 6.87 18.92
C VAL A 111 13.55 5.83 18.22
N VAL A 112 13.73 5.62 16.91
CA VAL A 112 12.93 4.67 16.12
C VAL A 112 13.09 3.24 16.64
N GLU A 113 14.32 2.83 16.95
CA GLU A 113 14.63 1.50 17.50
C GLU A 113 13.94 1.28 18.86
N LEU A 114 14.04 2.25 19.77
CA LEU A 114 13.40 2.15 21.09
C LEU A 114 11.86 2.21 21.02
N GLU A 115 11.29 2.96 20.07
CA GLU A 115 9.85 2.97 19.82
C GLU A 115 9.34 1.62 19.26
N GLN A 116 10.15 0.90 18.47
CA GLN A 116 9.85 -0.47 18.06
C GLN A 116 9.88 -1.42 19.26
N VAL A 117 10.94 -1.40 20.08
CA VAL A 117 11.03 -2.25 21.29
C VAL A 117 9.87 -1.96 22.26
N LEU A 118 9.48 -0.70 22.42
CA LEU A 118 8.31 -0.33 23.25
C LEU A 118 7.00 -0.89 22.68
N ARG A 119 6.82 -0.86 21.36
CA ARG A 119 5.66 -1.46 20.70
C ARG A 119 5.62 -2.98 20.92
N ASP A 120 6.73 -3.66 20.65
CA ASP A 120 6.84 -5.11 20.73
C ASP A 120 6.63 -5.62 22.17
N THR A 121 7.17 -4.91 23.16
CA THR A 121 6.95 -5.23 24.59
C THR A 121 5.49 -4.98 25.02
N LEU A 122 4.85 -3.91 24.55
CA LEU A 122 3.42 -3.67 24.78
C LEU A 122 2.52 -4.68 24.07
N GLU A 123 2.92 -5.20 22.90
CA GLU A 123 2.20 -6.27 22.19
C GLU A 123 2.37 -7.63 22.88
N ALA A 124 3.59 -7.97 23.32
CA ALA A 124 3.86 -9.18 24.10
C ALA A 124 3.17 -9.17 25.48
N ALA A 125 2.97 -7.99 26.08
CA ALA A 125 2.24 -7.82 27.33
C ALA A 125 0.70 -7.90 27.19
N ARG A 126 0.16 -8.01 25.96
CA ARG A 126 -1.30 -8.15 25.78
C ARG A 126 -1.76 -9.51 26.35
N PRO A 127 -2.78 -9.54 27.23
CA PRO A 127 -3.27 -10.79 27.78
C PRO A 127 -3.86 -11.66 26.67
N VAL A 128 -3.47 -12.94 26.66
CA VAL A 128 -4.00 -13.97 25.75
C VAL A 128 -5.54 -13.93 25.77
N PRO A 129 -6.22 -13.69 24.63
CA PRO A 129 -7.65 -13.43 24.62
C PRO A 129 -8.43 -14.61 25.20
N PRO A 130 -9.53 -14.39 25.96
CA PRO A 130 -10.23 -15.43 26.71
C PRO A 130 -10.63 -16.64 25.86
N ILE A 131 -10.94 -16.43 24.58
CA ILE A 131 -11.29 -17.48 23.62
C ILE A 131 -10.13 -18.47 23.41
N GLN A 132 -8.88 -18.01 23.34
CA GLN A 132 -7.72 -18.89 23.19
C GLN A 132 -7.53 -19.75 24.45
N GLN A 133 -7.65 -19.17 25.64
CA GLN A 133 -7.58 -19.92 26.90
C GLN A 133 -8.70 -20.97 27.02
N MET A 134 -9.92 -20.65 26.54
CA MET A 134 -11.02 -21.61 26.49
C MET A 134 -10.77 -22.73 25.47
N ARG A 135 -10.19 -22.43 24.29
CA ARG A 135 -9.79 -23.44 23.30
C ARG A 135 -8.72 -24.38 23.84
N GLU A 136 -7.71 -23.86 24.54
CA GLU A 136 -6.67 -24.69 25.15
C GLU A 136 -7.20 -25.60 26.26
N LYS A 137 -8.05 -25.07 27.16
CA LYS A 137 -8.72 -25.87 28.19
C LYS A 137 -9.63 -26.95 27.58
N ALA A 138 -10.37 -26.62 26.53
CA ALA A 138 -11.18 -27.60 25.79
C ALA A 138 -10.31 -28.69 25.15
N ARG A 139 -9.17 -28.33 24.52
CA ARG A 139 -8.22 -29.29 23.92
C ARG A 139 -7.60 -30.23 24.96
N GLN A 140 -7.34 -29.75 26.18
CA GLN A 140 -6.85 -30.59 27.28
C GLN A 140 -7.94 -31.54 27.80
N ALA A 141 -9.20 -31.09 27.86
CA ALA A 141 -10.33 -31.88 28.32
C ALA A 141 -10.84 -32.90 27.28
N SER A 142 -10.64 -32.65 25.98
CA SER A 142 -11.12 -33.50 24.88
C SER A 142 -10.11 -34.55 24.40
N GLN A 143 -9.24 -35.06 25.29
CA GLN A 143 -8.31 -36.13 24.94
C GLN A 143 -9.08 -37.46 24.81
N GLU A 144 -8.82 -38.19 23.74
CA GLU A 144 -9.41 -39.51 23.48
C GLU A 144 -9.00 -40.54 24.54
N PRO A 145 -9.76 -41.64 24.72
CA PRO A 145 -9.36 -42.74 25.59
C PRO A 145 -8.05 -43.39 25.12
N LEU A 146 -6.93 -42.95 25.72
CA LEU A 146 -5.61 -43.50 25.42
C LEU A 146 -5.51 -44.94 25.92
N LEU A 147 -5.00 -45.82 25.06
CA LEU A 147 -4.69 -47.20 25.41
C LEU A 147 -3.58 -47.21 26.47
N ASN A 148 -3.84 -47.79 27.65
CA ASN A 148 -2.91 -47.80 28.78
C ASN A 148 -2.44 -49.23 29.07
N PRO A 149 -1.40 -49.70 28.35
CA PRO A 149 -0.90 -51.07 28.50
C PRO A 149 -0.33 -51.31 29.90
N SER A 150 -0.34 -52.58 30.32
CA SER A 150 0.19 -53.01 31.60
C SER A 150 1.73 -52.93 31.65
N SER A 151 2.39 -53.00 30.49
CA SER A 151 3.82 -52.79 30.31
C SER A 151 4.07 -51.77 29.19
N ARG A 152 5.05 -50.88 29.36
CA ARG A 152 5.49 -49.89 28.35
C ARG A 152 6.90 -50.20 27.83
N GLU A 153 7.35 -51.44 28.01
CA GLU A 153 8.67 -51.90 27.60
C GLU A 153 8.72 -52.11 26.08
N GLN A 154 9.92 -52.02 25.50
CA GLN A 154 10.11 -52.18 24.06
C GLN A 154 9.96 -53.64 23.65
N LEU A 155 9.17 -53.91 22.61
CA LEU A 155 8.91 -55.25 22.13
C LEU A 155 10.07 -55.74 21.25
N ARG A 156 10.58 -56.94 21.54
CA ARG A 156 11.70 -57.58 20.84
C ARG A 156 11.36 -59.03 20.47
N PHE A 157 10.69 -59.22 19.33
CA PHE A 157 10.13 -60.49 18.92
C PHE A 157 10.29 -60.72 17.42
N LYS A 158 10.46 -61.99 17.01
CA LYS A 158 10.62 -62.40 15.62
C LYS A 158 9.68 -63.55 15.30
N TRP A 159 8.92 -63.42 14.21
CA TRP A 159 8.05 -64.47 13.69
C TRP A 159 8.42 -64.83 12.25
N ALA A 160 8.30 -66.12 11.92
CA ALA A 160 8.52 -66.61 10.57
C ALA A 160 7.44 -66.09 9.59
N ALA A 161 7.75 -66.11 8.30
CA ALA A 161 6.74 -65.88 7.27
C ALA A 161 5.61 -66.93 7.34
N ASN A 162 4.41 -66.56 6.91
CA ASN A 162 3.19 -67.38 6.98
C ASN A 162 2.70 -67.72 8.40
N THR A 163 3.12 -66.99 9.44
CA THR A 163 2.54 -67.14 10.79
C THR A 163 1.10 -66.61 10.81
N ASN A 164 0.21 -67.15 11.65
CA ASN A 164 -1.16 -66.62 11.78
C ASN A 164 -1.13 -65.22 12.44
N VAL A 165 -1.75 -64.25 11.80
CA VAL A 165 -1.81 -62.86 12.27
C VAL A 165 -2.51 -62.75 13.62
N GLN A 166 -3.52 -63.60 13.90
CA GLN A 166 -4.20 -63.63 15.19
C GLN A 166 -3.31 -64.16 16.31
N GLU A 167 -2.42 -65.12 16.03
CA GLU A 167 -1.46 -65.63 17.03
C GLU A 167 -0.42 -64.57 17.39
N VAL A 168 0.13 -63.87 16.39
CA VAL A 168 1.05 -62.74 16.58
C VAL A 168 0.40 -61.64 17.43
N LEU A 169 -0.83 -61.24 17.08
CA LEU A 169 -1.53 -60.18 17.80
C LEU A 169 -1.91 -60.61 19.22
N ASN A 170 -2.46 -61.82 19.41
CA ASN A 170 -2.76 -62.36 20.74
C ASN A 170 -1.51 -62.43 21.63
N PHE A 171 -0.34 -62.78 21.08
CA PHE A 171 0.93 -62.75 21.81
C PHE A 171 1.32 -61.33 22.23
N ILE A 172 1.22 -60.35 21.32
CA ILE A 172 1.47 -58.92 21.64
C ILE A 172 0.51 -58.44 22.74
N GLY A 173 -0.78 -58.83 22.67
CA GLY A 173 -1.78 -58.54 23.69
C GLY A 173 -1.41 -59.14 25.05
N GLN A 174 -0.99 -60.40 25.10
CA GLN A 174 -0.52 -61.05 26.33
C GLN A 174 0.74 -60.37 26.90
N ALA A 175 1.73 -60.04 26.06
CA ALA A 175 2.98 -59.39 26.46
C ALA A 175 2.78 -57.96 27.01
N THR A 176 1.77 -57.23 26.50
CA THR A 176 1.45 -55.85 26.91
C THR A 176 0.28 -55.73 27.88
N GLY A 177 -0.38 -56.85 28.21
CA GLY A 177 -1.56 -56.89 29.08
C GLY A 177 -2.78 -56.17 28.49
N ILE A 178 -2.99 -56.31 27.18
CA ILE A 178 -4.15 -55.78 26.44
C ILE A 178 -4.96 -56.94 25.86
N ASN A 179 -6.27 -56.87 26.07
CA ASN A 179 -7.23 -57.79 25.48
C ASN A 179 -7.52 -57.41 24.01
N ILE A 180 -7.70 -58.42 23.17
CA ILE A 180 -7.86 -58.25 21.73
C ILE A 180 -9.14 -58.94 21.28
N LEU A 181 -10.02 -58.17 20.65
CA LEU A 181 -11.25 -58.63 20.02
C LEU A 181 -11.09 -58.60 18.51
N TYR A 182 -11.75 -59.52 17.80
CA TYR A 182 -11.72 -59.59 16.34
C TYR A 182 -13.13 -59.35 15.79
N ASP A 183 -13.24 -58.53 14.75
CA ASP A 183 -14.47 -58.41 13.99
C ASP A 183 -14.77 -59.69 13.21
N ARG A 184 -16.06 -59.99 13.00
CA ARG A 184 -16.53 -61.23 12.35
C ARG A 184 -15.94 -61.44 10.96
N ASP A 185 -15.65 -60.35 10.25
CA ASP A 185 -15.18 -60.41 8.86
C ASP A 185 -13.62 -60.44 8.76
N VAL A 186 -12.90 -60.61 9.89
CA VAL A 186 -11.46 -60.92 9.92
C VAL A 186 -11.26 -62.44 9.79
N PRO A 187 -10.63 -62.96 8.72
CA PRO A 187 -10.49 -64.40 8.54
C PRO A 187 -9.48 -65.00 9.52
N ALA A 188 -9.88 -66.07 10.21
CA ALA A 188 -9.05 -66.77 11.21
C ALA A 188 -7.80 -67.45 10.63
N THR A 189 -7.71 -67.56 9.30
CA THR A 189 -6.57 -68.12 8.56
C THR A 189 -5.68 -67.05 7.92
N LEU A 190 -5.83 -65.77 8.30
CA LEU A 190 -4.99 -64.69 7.78
C LEU A 190 -3.53 -64.90 8.22
N THR A 191 -2.64 -65.13 7.26
CA THR A 191 -1.21 -65.32 7.50
C THR A 191 -0.39 -64.09 7.12
N THR A 192 0.73 -63.89 7.81
CA THR A 192 1.62 -62.76 7.58
C THR A 192 2.25 -62.82 6.18
N ARG A 193 2.13 -61.74 5.40
CA ARG A 193 2.70 -61.64 4.03
C ARG A 193 4.23 -61.74 3.96
N GLY A 194 4.92 -61.66 5.09
CA GLY A 194 6.37 -61.80 5.22
C GLY A 194 6.75 -62.12 6.69
N PRO A 195 8.06 -62.27 6.98
CA PRO A 195 8.52 -62.36 8.37
C PRO A 195 8.28 -61.03 9.08
N ILE A 196 7.89 -61.10 10.36
CA ILE A 196 7.69 -59.92 11.19
C ILE A 196 8.80 -59.88 12.23
N GLU A 197 9.62 -58.83 12.17
CA GLU A 197 10.68 -58.55 13.13
C GLU A 197 10.37 -57.23 13.83
N LEU A 198 10.19 -57.31 15.15
CA LEU A 198 10.04 -56.18 16.05
C LEU A 198 11.32 -56.10 16.88
N ASP A 199 12.07 -55.01 16.76
CA ASP A 199 13.25 -54.75 17.60
C ASP A 199 13.21 -53.31 18.10
N GLY A 200 13.16 -53.14 19.43
CA GLY A 200 13.16 -51.83 20.09
C GLY A 200 11.87 -51.00 19.94
N VAL A 201 10.82 -51.55 19.33
CA VAL A 201 9.60 -50.80 18.98
C VAL A 201 8.61 -50.65 20.15
N THR A 202 7.83 -49.58 20.13
CA THR A 202 6.68 -49.42 21.05
C THR A 202 5.50 -50.28 20.62
N LEU A 203 4.56 -50.54 21.55
CA LEU A 203 3.30 -51.22 21.25
C LEU A 203 2.54 -50.60 20.07
N GLU A 204 2.44 -49.26 20.04
CA GLU A 204 1.74 -48.54 18.97
C GLU A 204 2.40 -48.79 17.61
N GLN A 205 3.73 -48.70 17.55
CA GLN A 205 4.51 -49.00 16.34
C GLN A 205 4.35 -50.46 15.90
N ALA A 206 4.38 -51.40 16.86
CA ALA A 206 4.19 -52.82 16.59
C ALA A 206 2.79 -53.12 16.03
N LEU A 207 1.73 -52.61 16.66
CA LEU A 207 0.35 -52.76 16.16
C LEU A 207 0.22 -52.13 14.77
N ASN A 208 0.71 -50.91 14.58
CA ASN A 208 0.57 -50.21 13.31
C ASN A 208 1.32 -50.93 12.16
N LEU A 209 2.51 -51.47 12.42
CA LEU A 209 3.29 -52.28 11.48
C LEU A 209 2.58 -53.59 11.13
N VAL A 210 2.14 -54.37 12.14
CA VAL A 210 1.47 -55.67 11.92
C VAL A 210 0.13 -55.49 11.21
N LEU A 211 -0.66 -54.48 11.58
CA LEU A 211 -2.01 -54.27 11.04
C LEU A 211 -1.96 -53.68 9.63
N THR A 212 -1.14 -52.63 9.40
CA THR A 212 -1.00 -52.02 8.06
C THR A 212 -0.43 -53.00 7.04
N ALA A 213 0.53 -53.85 7.41
CA ALA A 213 1.09 -54.86 6.51
C ALA A 213 0.08 -55.92 6.05
N ASN A 214 -1.01 -56.12 6.81
CA ASN A 214 -2.02 -57.15 6.56
C ASN A 214 -3.41 -56.57 6.17
N GLY A 215 -3.53 -55.25 5.97
CA GLY A 215 -4.80 -54.61 5.59
C GLY A 215 -5.83 -54.57 6.71
N LEU A 216 -5.38 -54.45 7.95
CA LEU A 216 -6.22 -54.36 9.15
C LEU A 216 -6.06 -52.99 9.81
N PHE A 217 -7.03 -52.59 10.62
CA PHE A 217 -6.89 -51.49 11.58
C PHE A 217 -7.46 -51.90 12.94
N TYR A 218 -7.14 -51.12 13.98
CA TYR A 218 -7.67 -51.33 15.32
C TYR A 218 -8.49 -50.13 15.79
N LYS A 219 -9.47 -50.40 16.66
CA LYS A 219 -10.19 -49.44 17.47
C LYS A 219 -9.90 -49.71 18.94
N VAL A 220 -9.63 -48.66 19.73
CA VAL A 220 -9.60 -48.76 21.19
C VAL A 220 -11.04 -48.78 21.70
N GLN A 221 -11.41 -49.81 22.46
CA GLN A 221 -12.77 -49.98 23.01
C GLN A 221 -12.84 -49.60 24.49
N ASN A 222 -11.73 -49.76 25.22
CA ASN A 222 -11.47 -49.20 26.55
C ASN A 222 -9.95 -49.20 26.80
N GLU A 223 -9.51 -48.71 27.96
CA GLU A 223 -8.08 -48.57 28.33
C GLU A 223 -7.21 -49.84 28.14
N ARG A 224 -7.81 -51.04 28.13
CA ARG A 224 -7.12 -52.33 28.02
C ARG A 224 -7.68 -53.27 26.95
N THR A 225 -8.59 -52.82 26.09
CA THR A 225 -9.19 -53.66 25.05
C THR A 225 -9.18 -52.95 23.71
N ILE A 226 -8.63 -53.61 22.69
CA ILE A 226 -8.70 -53.19 21.29
C ILE A 226 -9.57 -54.16 20.47
N MET A 227 -10.20 -53.66 19.42
CA MET A 227 -10.93 -54.44 18.42
C MET A 227 -10.27 -54.30 17.05
N ILE A 228 -9.91 -55.42 16.42
CA ILE A 228 -9.28 -55.48 15.10
C ILE A 228 -10.33 -55.70 14.02
N ILE A 229 -10.27 -54.90 12.95
CA ILE A 229 -11.26 -54.82 11.89
C ILE A 229 -10.54 -54.79 10.52
N GLN A 230 -11.19 -55.31 9.48
CA GLN A 230 -10.71 -55.20 8.10
C GLN A 230 -10.66 -53.74 7.60
N ASP A 231 -9.55 -53.32 7.03
CA ASP A 231 -9.38 -51.97 6.46
C ASP A 231 -10.14 -51.86 5.13
N THR A 232 -11.41 -51.45 5.24
CA THR A 232 -12.27 -51.11 4.09
C THR A 232 -13.00 -49.80 4.38
N PRO A 233 -13.31 -48.96 3.37
CA PRO A 233 -14.02 -47.70 3.58
C PRO A 233 -15.37 -47.87 4.30
N THR A 234 -16.08 -48.96 4.03
CA THR A 234 -17.36 -49.30 4.67
C THR A 234 -17.18 -49.64 6.16
N LYS A 235 -16.14 -50.41 6.52
CA LYS A 235 -15.84 -50.72 7.92
C LYS A 235 -15.31 -49.51 8.67
N ARG A 236 -14.46 -48.68 8.05
CA ARG A 236 -14.04 -47.39 8.64
C ARG A 236 -15.25 -46.52 8.96
N GLN A 237 -16.19 -46.33 8.02
CA GLN A 237 -17.42 -45.57 8.26
C GLN A 237 -18.31 -46.12 9.40
N ALA A 238 -18.28 -47.43 9.68
CA ALA A 238 -19.12 -48.07 10.69
C ALA A 238 -18.48 -48.16 12.09
N TYR A 239 -17.14 -48.22 12.18
CA TYR A 239 -16.43 -48.43 13.45
C TYR A 239 -15.60 -47.22 13.90
N GLU A 240 -15.07 -46.40 12.99
CA GLU A 240 -14.38 -45.16 13.36
C GLU A 240 -15.32 -44.19 14.07
N GLU A 241 -14.80 -43.50 15.08
CA GLU A 241 -15.60 -42.56 15.87
C GLU A 241 -15.76 -41.24 15.12
N GLN A 242 -17.01 -40.84 14.92
CA GLN A 242 -17.34 -39.57 14.30
C GLN A 242 -17.46 -38.47 15.35
N VAL A 243 -16.56 -37.50 15.29
CA VAL A 243 -16.57 -36.32 16.14
C VAL A 243 -17.25 -35.18 15.41
N ILE A 244 -18.09 -34.42 16.12
CA ILE A 244 -18.61 -33.13 15.65
C ILE A 244 -17.85 -32.04 16.39
N LYS A 245 -17.11 -31.20 15.66
CA LYS A 245 -16.37 -30.05 16.21
C LYS A 245 -16.82 -28.77 15.54
N VAL A 246 -17.09 -27.75 16.34
CA VAL A 246 -17.40 -26.39 15.87
C VAL A 246 -16.13 -25.57 15.99
N PHE A 247 -15.64 -25.08 14.85
CA PHE A 247 -14.51 -24.16 14.77
C PHE A 247 -15.02 -22.74 14.68
N TYR A 248 -14.46 -21.85 15.50
CA TYR A 248 -14.73 -20.41 15.48
C TYR A 248 -13.60 -19.73 14.71
N VAL A 249 -13.96 -19.02 13.63
CA VAL A 249 -13.04 -18.35 12.71
C VAL A 249 -13.04 -16.85 13.02
N SER A 250 -11.87 -16.22 13.03
CA SER A 250 -11.72 -14.83 13.49
C SER A 250 -11.31 -13.83 12.40
N ASN A 251 -10.53 -14.26 11.40
CA ASN A 251 -9.85 -13.38 10.44
C ASN A 251 -10.19 -13.66 8.96
N THR A 252 -10.49 -14.92 8.63
CA THR A 252 -10.73 -15.37 7.24
C THR A 252 -12.22 -15.61 6.96
N ASP A 253 -12.68 -15.49 5.70
CA ASP A 253 -14.10 -15.75 5.39
C ASP A 253 -14.38 -17.26 5.49
N VAL A 254 -15.50 -17.60 6.15
CA VAL A 254 -15.92 -18.97 6.42
C VAL A 254 -16.11 -19.79 5.14
N SER A 255 -16.54 -19.16 4.04
CA SER A 255 -16.76 -19.82 2.76
C SER A 255 -15.45 -20.13 2.01
N GLU A 256 -14.44 -19.25 2.11
CA GLU A 256 -13.09 -19.53 1.60
C GLU A 256 -12.49 -20.75 2.31
N LEU A 257 -12.59 -20.79 3.65
CA LEU A 257 -12.13 -21.93 4.44
C LEU A 257 -12.95 -23.21 4.18
N GLN A 258 -14.26 -23.13 3.97
CA GLN A 258 -15.08 -24.30 3.63
C GLN A 258 -14.65 -24.90 2.29
N GLN A 259 -14.37 -24.07 1.28
CA GLN A 259 -13.88 -24.52 -0.02
C GLN A 259 -12.48 -25.16 0.11
N LEU A 260 -11.57 -24.52 0.84
CA LEU A 260 -10.23 -25.06 1.12
C LEU A 260 -10.31 -26.42 1.82
N LEU A 261 -11.09 -26.55 2.89
CA LEU A 261 -11.25 -27.80 3.64
C LEU A 261 -11.89 -28.90 2.80
N ASN A 262 -12.89 -28.58 1.97
CA ASN A 262 -13.47 -29.55 1.04
C ASN A 262 -12.42 -30.06 0.03
N THR A 263 -11.61 -29.18 -0.54
CA THR A 263 -10.54 -29.56 -1.50
C THR A 263 -9.43 -30.39 -0.82
N VAL A 264 -9.00 -30.02 0.39
CA VAL A 264 -7.95 -30.74 1.12
C VAL A 264 -8.42 -32.10 1.63
N LEU A 265 -9.63 -32.19 2.21
CA LEU A 265 -10.14 -33.40 2.86
C LEU A 265 -10.92 -34.35 1.92
N THR A 266 -11.33 -33.86 0.74
CA THR A 266 -12.00 -34.66 -0.30
C THR A 266 -11.14 -34.78 -1.58
N GLY A 267 -9.85 -34.42 -1.51
CA GLY A 267 -8.91 -34.57 -2.60
C GLY A 267 -8.84 -36.02 -3.08
N GLN A 268 -8.60 -36.22 -4.38
CA GLN A 268 -8.53 -37.55 -5.02
C GLN A 268 -7.41 -38.39 -4.39
N GLY A 269 -7.76 -39.19 -3.39
CA GLY A 269 -6.81 -40.02 -2.65
C GLY A 269 -7.32 -40.48 -1.28
N MET A 270 -8.04 -39.64 -0.51
CA MET A 270 -8.48 -40.05 0.83
C MET A 270 -9.62 -41.07 0.78
N THR A 271 -9.31 -42.35 1.03
CA THR A 271 -10.26 -43.47 0.98
C THR A 271 -10.96 -43.67 2.33
N GLY A 272 -11.65 -42.63 2.82
CA GLY A 272 -12.25 -42.59 4.16
C GLY A 272 -13.72 -42.17 4.19
N SER A 273 -14.27 -42.00 5.40
CA SER A 273 -15.57 -41.35 5.60
C SER A 273 -15.49 -39.89 5.14
N ARG A 274 -16.31 -39.49 4.16
CA ARG A 274 -16.33 -38.09 3.70
C ARG A 274 -16.81 -37.18 4.83
N PRO A 275 -16.04 -36.16 5.26
CA PRO A 275 -16.48 -35.27 6.31
C PRO A 275 -17.66 -34.41 5.82
N LEU A 276 -18.65 -34.19 6.70
CA LEU A 276 -19.71 -33.23 6.47
C LEU A 276 -19.26 -31.87 7.03
N ILE A 277 -19.10 -30.89 6.14
CA ILE A 277 -18.61 -29.55 6.49
C ILE A 277 -19.72 -28.52 6.23
N SER A 278 -20.22 -27.90 7.29
CA SER A 278 -21.24 -26.86 7.24
C SER A 278 -20.68 -25.53 7.74
N ALA A 279 -20.74 -24.50 6.90
CA ALA A 279 -20.31 -23.14 7.23
C ALA A 279 -21.51 -22.27 7.61
N SER A 280 -21.40 -21.53 8.71
CA SER A 280 -22.37 -20.50 9.09
C SER A 280 -21.71 -19.11 9.02
N LYS A 281 -22.05 -18.37 7.97
CA LYS A 281 -21.55 -16.99 7.77
C LYS A 281 -22.09 -16.01 8.82
N THR A 282 -23.29 -16.23 9.36
CA THR A 282 -23.88 -15.38 10.40
C THR A 282 -23.19 -15.57 11.76
N ALA A 283 -22.66 -16.76 12.04
CA ALA A 283 -22.02 -17.09 13.32
C ALA A 283 -20.49 -17.10 13.27
N ASN A 284 -19.88 -16.92 12.08
CA ASN A 284 -18.45 -17.12 11.83
C ASN A 284 -17.92 -18.49 12.29
N THR A 285 -18.71 -19.55 12.05
CA THR A 285 -18.35 -20.91 12.46
C THR A 285 -18.32 -21.92 11.31
N ILE A 286 -17.42 -22.89 11.43
CA ILE A 286 -17.38 -24.11 10.61
C ILE A 286 -17.71 -25.29 11.53
N THR A 287 -18.86 -25.92 11.31
CA THR A 287 -19.21 -27.18 11.96
C THR A 287 -18.75 -28.32 11.07
N MET A 288 -17.83 -29.13 11.56
CA MET A 288 -17.33 -30.32 10.88
C MET A 288 -17.76 -31.59 11.62
N ARG A 289 -18.23 -32.58 10.86
CA ARG A 289 -18.42 -33.97 11.33
C ARG A 289 -17.53 -34.89 10.50
N GLY A 290 -16.66 -35.66 11.14
CA GLY A 290 -15.75 -36.62 10.48
C GLY A 290 -15.03 -37.50 11.49
N SER A 291 -14.11 -38.34 11.03
CA SER A 291 -13.21 -39.06 11.95
C SER A 291 -12.31 -38.09 12.71
N ALA A 292 -11.90 -38.44 13.93
CA ALA A 292 -11.14 -37.53 14.78
C ALA A 292 -9.81 -37.07 14.13
N ALA A 293 -9.12 -37.95 13.40
CA ALA A 293 -7.95 -37.60 12.61
C ALA A 293 -8.23 -36.52 11.54
N MET A 294 -9.34 -36.62 10.80
CA MET A 294 -9.74 -35.58 9.84
C MET A 294 -10.07 -34.25 10.52
N VAL A 295 -10.72 -34.29 11.69
CA VAL A 295 -11.02 -33.09 12.49
C VAL A 295 -9.74 -32.43 13.01
N ALA A 296 -8.72 -33.21 13.39
CA ALA A 296 -7.42 -32.70 13.82
C ALA A 296 -6.59 -32.11 12.65
N ILE A 297 -6.63 -32.73 11.47
CA ILE A 297 -6.04 -32.17 10.24
C ILE A 297 -6.74 -30.85 9.88
N ALA A 298 -8.08 -30.82 9.92
CA ALA A 298 -8.87 -29.62 9.66
C ALA A 298 -8.53 -28.49 10.64
N GLU A 299 -8.38 -28.80 11.94
CA GLU A 299 -7.95 -27.82 12.94
C GLU A 299 -6.60 -27.19 12.57
N ARG A 300 -5.62 -28.00 12.18
CA ARG A 300 -4.29 -27.51 11.78
C ARG A 300 -4.35 -26.66 10.50
N VAL A 301 -5.19 -27.03 9.53
CA VAL A 301 -5.40 -26.25 8.30
C VAL A 301 -6.10 -24.91 8.60
N ILE A 302 -7.11 -24.90 9.48
CA ILE A 302 -7.80 -23.67 9.92
C ILE A 302 -6.80 -22.78 10.68
N GLU A 303 -6.02 -23.31 11.62
CA GLU A 303 -4.99 -22.54 12.35
C GLU A 303 -3.93 -21.90 11.43
N ALA A 304 -3.54 -22.60 10.35
CA ALA A 304 -2.58 -22.08 9.38
C ALA A 304 -3.16 -20.94 8.52
N ASN A 305 -4.47 -20.93 8.25
CA ASN A 305 -5.12 -20.00 7.32
C ASN A 305 -5.97 -18.90 8.00
N ASP A 306 -6.37 -19.05 9.26
CA ASP A 306 -7.12 -18.03 10.03
C ASP A 306 -6.18 -16.98 10.65
N LYS A 307 -5.34 -16.36 9.81
CA LYS A 307 -4.33 -15.37 10.19
C LYS A 307 -4.86 -13.94 10.04
N PRO A 308 -4.48 -12.99 10.91
CA PRO A 308 -4.86 -11.59 10.74
C PRO A 308 -4.31 -11.03 9.42
N ARG A 309 -5.18 -10.37 8.65
CA ARG A 309 -4.79 -9.69 7.40
C ARG A 309 -4.06 -8.39 7.72
N ALA A 310 -3.21 -7.95 6.81
CA ALA A 310 -2.49 -6.69 6.97
C ALA A 310 -3.44 -5.48 6.90
N GLU A 311 -3.10 -4.41 7.64
CA GLU A 311 -3.77 -3.12 7.58
C GLU A 311 -2.80 -2.03 7.14
N VAL A 312 -3.21 -1.25 6.15
CA VAL A 312 -2.42 -0.19 5.52
C VAL A 312 -3.16 1.14 5.66
N VAL A 313 -2.44 2.21 5.98
CA VAL A 313 -2.84 3.59 5.70
C VAL A 313 -2.15 4.05 4.42
N VAL A 314 -2.88 4.77 3.58
CA VAL A 314 -2.36 5.43 2.39
C VAL A 314 -2.65 6.92 2.53
N ASP A 315 -1.59 7.70 2.69
CA ASP A 315 -1.66 9.16 2.75
C ASP A 315 -1.34 9.72 1.36
N VAL A 316 -2.28 10.45 0.77
CA VAL A 316 -2.09 11.13 -0.52
C VAL A 316 -1.97 12.63 -0.26
N GLU A 317 -0.96 13.28 -0.82
CA GLU A 317 -0.77 14.73 -0.73
C GLU A 317 -0.84 15.36 -2.12
N ILE A 318 -1.79 16.29 -2.29
CA ILE A 318 -2.00 17.04 -3.53
C ILE A 318 -1.71 18.51 -3.23
N LEU A 319 -0.70 19.03 -3.92
CA LEU A 319 -0.23 20.40 -3.83
C LEU A 319 -0.49 21.05 -5.19
N GLU A 320 -1.35 22.07 -5.25
CA GLU A 320 -1.56 22.87 -6.45
C GLU A 320 -1.33 24.36 -6.16
N VAL A 321 -0.57 25.01 -7.04
CA VAL A 321 -0.36 26.46 -7.05
C VAL A 321 -0.78 26.99 -8.41
N ASN A 322 -1.72 27.93 -8.43
CA ASN A 322 -2.15 28.62 -9.64
C ASN A 322 -1.80 30.11 -9.50
N ARG A 323 -1.03 30.65 -10.43
CA ARG A 323 -0.66 32.06 -10.46
C ARG A 323 -1.04 32.69 -11.78
N THR A 324 -1.80 33.79 -11.73
CA THR A 324 -2.19 34.57 -12.90
C THR A 324 -1.70 36.01 -12.73
N ARG A 325 -0.77 36.43 -13.59
CA ARG A 325 -0.28 37.81 -13.66
C ARG A 325 -0.72 38.45 -14.96
N ALA A 326 -1.48 39.54 -14.89
CA ALA A 326 -1.87 40.32 -16.05
C ALA A 326 -1.30 41.74 -15.97
N LYS A 327 -0.74 42.23 -17.08
CA LYS A 327 -0.15 43.55 -17.19
C LYS A 327 -0.60 44.20 -18.50
N GLN A 328 -1.34 45.30 -18.37
CA GLN A 328 -1.92 46.04 -19.47
C GLN A 328 -1.51 47.52 -19.35
N TYR A 329 -0.88 48.07 -20.38
CA TYR A 329 -0.50 49.48 -20.41
C TYR A 329 -0.58 50.07 -21.81
N GLY A 330 -1.05 51.32 -21.90
CA GLY A 330 -1.10 52.09 -23.15
C GLY A 330 -2.45 52.75 -23.42
N LEU A 331 -2.67 53.17 -24.67
CA LEU A 331 -3.92 53.79 -25.10
C LEU A 331 -5.04 52.75 -25.28
N ASN A 332 -6.22 53.02 -24.73
CA ASN A 332 -7.42 52.25 -25.02
C ASN A 332 -7.96 52.65 -26.41
N LEU A 333 -7.76 51.77 -27.40
CA LEU A 333 -8.17 52.01 -28.79
C LEU A 333 -9.60 51.50 -29.11
N SER A 334 -10.28 50.83 -28.18
CA SER A 334 -11.62 50.26 -28.41
C SER A 334 -12.73 51.30 -28.59
N ASN A 335 -12.51 52.54 -28.14
CA ASN A 335 -13.46 53.65 -28.26
C ASN A 335 -12.99 54.70 -29.30
N TYR A 336 -11.97 54.38 -30.10
CA TYR A 336 -11.32 55.30 -31.02
C TYR A 336 -11.98 55.25 -32.40
N ALA A 337 -13.07 56.01 -32.58
CA ALA A 337 -13.73 56.18 -33.87
C ALA A 337 -13.30 57.50 -34.53
N ILE A 338 -12.62 57.44 -35.68
CA ILE A 338 -12.45 58.58 -36.58
C ILE A 338 -13.59 58.54 -37.60
N GLY A 339 -14.53 59.47 -37.47
CA GLY A 339 -15.59 59.72 -38.45
C GLY A 339 -15.59 61.19 -38.86
N GLY A 340 -15.68 61.44 -40.17
CA GLY A 340 -16.02 62.75 -40.72
C GLY A 340 -17.52 62.80 -40.97
N VAL A 341 -18.20 63.80 -40.41
CA VAL A 341 -19.64 64.04 -40.65
C VAL A 341 -19.76 65.32 -41.45
N PHE A 342 -20.43 65.24 -42.60
CA PHE A 342 -20.82 66.41 -43.38
C PHE A 342 -22.27 66.76 -43.04
N SER A 343 -22.50 67.96 -42.51
CA SER A 343 -23.83 68.42 -42.11
C SER A 343 -23.94 69.95 -42.27
N PRO A 344 -24.44 70.45 -43.41
CA PRO A 344 -24.48 71.88 -43.70
C PRO A 344 -25.65 72.62 -43.01
N GLU A 345 -26.64 71.89 -42.50
CA GLU A 345 -27.86 72.48 -41.93
C GLU A 345 -27.80 72.69 -40.41
N SER A 346 -26.97 71.92 -39.70
CA SER A 346 -26.81 72.03 -38.25
C SER A 346 -25.51 71.36 -37.79
N ALA A 347 -24.84 71.95 -36.80
CA ALA A 347 -23.73 71.29 -36.14
C ALA A 347 -24.22 69.96 -35.52
N PRO A 348 -23.53 68.82 -35.73
CA PRO A 348 -23.90 67.56 -35.10
C PRO A 348 -23.98 67.75 -33.58
N ALA A 349 -25.13 67.40 -32.98
CA ALA A 349 -25.23 67.35 -31.53
C ALA A 349 -24.11 66.42 -31.01
N GLY A 350 -23.36 66.87 -29.99
CA GLY A 350 -22.15 66.22 -29.47
C GLY A 350 -22.38 64.88 -28.76
N GLY A 351 -23.41 64.14 -29.12
CA GLY A 351 -23.63 62.75 -28.74
C GLY A 351 -22.73 61.84 -29.56
N THR A 352 -21.92 61.05 -28.86
CA THR A 352 -21.16 59.94 -29.44
C THR A 352 -22.03 59.07 -30.35
N ALA A 353 -21.59 58.89 -31.59
CA ALA A 353 -22.05 57.79 -32.45
C ALA A 353 -21.52 56.44 -31.92
N GLY A 354 -21.96 56.07 -30.73
CA GLY A 354 -21.72 54.77 -30.12
C GLY A 354 -22.60 53.75 -30.83
N GLY A 355 -21.97 52.87 -31.60
CA GLY A 355 -22.64 51.71 -32.21
C GLY A 355 -23.00 50.66 -31.16
N THR A 356 -23.98 50.95 -30.30
CA THR A 356 -24.65 49.93 -29.48
C THR A 356 -25.79 49.30 -30.27
N GLY A 357 -25.62 48.04 -30.66
CA GLY A 357 -26.75 47.22 -31.10
C GLY A 357 -27.71 47.02 -29.94
N GLY A 358 -28.92 47.59 -30.05
CA GLY A 358 -29.95 47.53 -29.01
C GLY A 358 -31.27 48.09 -29.51
N THR A 359 -32.29 47.24 -29.58
CA THR A 359 -33.62 47.57 -30.11
C THR A 359 -34.41 48.46 -29.16
N GLY A 360 -35.11 49.47 -29.67
CA GLY A 360 -36.21 50.12 -28.91
C GLY A 360 -35.83 51.36 -28.08
N GLY A 361 -35.26 52.37 -28.74
CA GLY A 361 -35.15 53.72 -28.20
C GLY A 361 -34.81 54.68 -29.35
N THR A 362 -35.54 55.79 -29.48
CA THR A 362 -35.36 56.72 -30.60
C THR A 362 -33.97 57.34 -30.55
N ALA A 363 -33.05 56.81 -31.37
CA ALA A 363 -31.79 57.47 -31.65
C ALA A 363 -32.08 58.87 -32.16
N ALA A 364 -31.45 59.88 -31.55
CA ALA A 364 -31.53 61.26 -32.04
C ALA A 364 -31.05 61.26 -33.48
N ALA A 365 -31.92 61.63 -34.41
CA ALA A 365 -31.65 61.53 -35.83
C ALA A 365 -30.43 62.41 -36.16
N THR A 366 -29.32 61.77 -36.57
CA THR A 366 -28.29 62.44 -37.35
C THR A 366 -28.98 63.01 -38.58
N SER A 367 -29.01 64.34 -38.73
CA SER A 367 -29.77 65.00 -39.79
C SER A 367 -29.43 64.37 -41.14
N LEU A 368 -30.43 63.77 -41.78
CA LEU A 368 -30.23 63.05 -43.03
C LEU A 368 -30.01 64.07 -44.14
N PHE A 369 -28.92 63.87 -44.89
CA PHE A 369 -28.46 64.71 -46.00
C PHE A 369 -29.61 65.21 -46.87
N ASN A 370 -29.89 66.52 -46.80
CA ASN A 370 -30.91 67.16 -47.61
C ASN A 370 -30.30 67.61 -48.94
N LEU A 371 -30.76 67.07 -50.06
CA LEU A 371 -30.23 67.40 -51.38
C LEU A 371 -30.56 68.84 -51.82
N ASN A 372 -31.54 69.49 -51.19
CA ASN A 372 -31.97 70.85 -51.56
C ASN A 372 -31.00 71.94 -51.06
N THR A 373 -30.24 71.70 -49.99
CA THR A 373 -29.31 72.68 -49.40
C THR A 373 -27.93 72.73 -50.07
N ILE A 374 -27.62 71.81 -50.99
CA ILE A 374 -26.46 71.91 -51.90
C ILE A 374 -26.47 73.23 -52.70
N SER A 375 -27.68 73.78 -52.96
CA SER A 375 -27.87 75.06 -53.65
C SER A 375 -27.34 76.29 -52.91
N GLN A 376 -27.10 76.20 -51.60
CA GLN A 376 -26.58 77.32 -50.78
C GLN A 376 -25.05 77.41 -50.77
N GLY A 377 -24.37 76.47 -51.46
CA GLY A 377 -22.92 76.38 -51.53
C GLY A 377 -22.34 75.54 -50.39
N ILE A 378 -21.36 74.70 -50.73
CA ILE A 378 -20.63 73.89 -49.74
C ILE A 378 -19.55 74.76 -49.10
N ASN A 379 -19.63 74.91 -47.77
CA ASN A 379 -18.65 75.66 -46.98
C ASN A 379 -17.70 74.69 -46.25
N THR A 380 -16.47 75.13 -45.98
CA THR A 380 -15.52 74.40 -45.12
C THR A 380 -16.03 74.22 -43.69
N ALA A 381 -16.99 75.04 -43.26
CA ALA A 381 -17.69 74.93 -41.98
C ALA A 381 -18.65 73.71 -41.88
N ASP A 382 -19.00 73.07 -43.00
CA ASP A 382 -19.98 71.97 -43.04
C ASP A 382 -19.36 70.60 -42.73
N PHE A 383 -18.02 70.54 -42.63
CA PHE A 383 -17.24 69.33 -42.43
C PHE A 383 -16.74 69.20 -40.99
N TYR A 384 -17.34 68.30 -40.22
CA TYR A 384 -17.02 68.06 -38.82
C TYR A 384 -16.12 66.84 -38.66
N LEU A 385 -14.93 67.04 -38.11
CA LEU A 385 -14.01 65.98 -37.72
C LEU A 385 -14.19 65.68 -36.23
N THR A 386 -14.59 64.46 -35.87
CA THR A 386 -14.65 64.05 -34.46
C THR A 386 -13.24 63.97 -33.87
N VAL A 387 -13.03 64.59 -32.70
CA VAL A 387 -11.73 64.55 -31.99
C VAL A 387 -11.80 63.45 -30.92
N PRO A 388 -11.08 62.34 -31.09
CA PRO A 388 -11.14 61.22 -30.15
C PRO A 388 -10.53 61.59 -28.78
N GLN A 389 -11.15 61.11 -27.72
CA GLN A 389 -10.66 61.26 -26.35
C GLN A 389 -9.52 60.28 -26.06
N TRP A 390 -8.46 60.73 -25.39
CA TRP A 390 -7.27 59.93 -25.11
C TRP A 390 -7.42 59.23 -23.75
N VAL A 391 -7.79 57.96 -23.76
CA VAL A 391 -7.93 57.15 -22.54
C VAL A 391 -6.70 56.27 -22.37
N PHE A 392 -5.88 56.56 -21.37
CA PHE A 392 -4.76 55.69 -20.98
C PHE A 392 -5.25 54.64 -19.98
N ARG A 393 -4.87 53.39 -20.21
CA ARG A 393 -5.19 52.26 -19.32
C ARG A 393 -3.89 51.72 -18.75
N PHE A 394 -3.80 51.65 -17.43
CA PHE A 394 -2.70 51.03 -16.68
C PHE A 394 -3.29 50.06 -15.67
N LEU A 395 -3.00 48.78 -15.83
CA LEU A 395 -3.42 47.70 -14.94
C LEU A 395 -2.25 46.73 -14.77
N GLU A 396 -1.88 46.43 -13.54
CA GLU A 396 -1.05 45.28 -13.21
C GLU A 396 -1.73 44.52 -12.07
N SER A 397 -2.01 43.25 -12.30
CA SER A 397 -2.60 42.33 -11.33
C SER A 397 -1.75 41.07 -11.22
N ASP A 398 -1.63 40.55 -10.00
CA ASP A 398 -0.96 39.29 -9.69
C ASP A 398 -1.85 38.57 -8.69
N SER A 399 -2.37 37.41 -9.09
CA SER A 399 -3.28 36.58 -8.30
C SER A 399 -2.61 35.23 -8.10
N THR A 400 -2.55 34.75 -6.85
CA THR A 400 -1.98 33.44 -6.51
C THR A 400 -2.92 32.67 -5.61
N THR A 401 -3.25 31.45 -6.01
CA THR A 401 -4.09 30.50 -5.27
C THR A 401 -3.25 29.28 -4.92
N LYS A 402 -3.34 28.81 -3.68
CA LYS A 402 -2.69 27.56 -3.22
C LYS A 402 -3.73 26.61 -2.66
N LEU A 403 -3.73 25.38 -3.16
CA LEU A 403 -4.52 24.25 -2.68
C LEU A 403 -3.59 23.22 -2.07
N ILE A 404 -3.94 22.72 -0.89
CA ILE A 404 -3.29 21.59 -0.23
C ILE A 404 -4.40 20.63 0.19
N ALA A 405 -4.38 19.40 -0.30
CA ALA A 405 -5.27 18.33 0.16
C ALA A 405 -4.43 17.14 0.66
N LYS A 406 -4.77 16.62 1.84
CA LYS A 406 -4.10 15.47 2.47
C LYS A 406 -5.11 14.39 2.93
N PRO A 407 -5.86 13.74 2.03
CA PRO A 407 -6.71 12.61 2.41
C PRO A 407 -5.86 11.41 2.84
N SER A 408 -6.23 10.82 3.99
CA SER A 408 -5.67 9.60 4.55
C SER A 408 -6.71 8.48 4.52
N LEU A 409 -6.37 7.33 3.93
CA LEU A 409 -7.28 6.19 3.83
C LEU A 409 -6.69 5.00 4.58
N ARG A 410 -7.40 4.47 5.59
CA ARG A 410 -7.05 3.23 6.28
C ARG A 410 -7.91 2.08 5.78
N GLY A 411 -7.31 0.91 5.55
CA GLY A 411 -8.09 -0.28 5.26
C GLY A 411 -7.29 -1.59 5.31
N GLN A 412 -8.03 -2.68 5.10
CA GLN A 412 -7.50 -4.04 5.06
C GLN A 412 -6.95 -4.38 3.68
N GLU A 413 -5.92 -5.20 3.66
CA GLU A 413 -5.39 -5.81 2.44
C GLU A 413 -6.48 -6.50 1.59
N GLY A 414 -6.39 -6.30 0.27
CA GLY A 414 -7.25 -6.93 -0.74
C GLY A 414 -8.67 -6.36 -0.81
N LYS A 415 -8.96 -5.27 -0.10
CA LYS A 415 -10.25 -4.56 -0.19
C LYS A 415 -10.06 -3.19 -0.86
N LYS A 416 -10.90 -2.88 -1.85
CA LYS A 416 -10.95 -1.56 -2.46
C LYS A 416 -11.46 -0.54 -1.45
N LEU A 417 -10.71 0.54 -1.26
CA LEU A 417 -11.07 1.69 -0.45
C LEU A 417 -11.39 2.85 -1.40
N THR A 418 -12.47 3.59 -1.14
CA THR A 418 -12.85 4.76 -1.94
C THR A 418 -13.24 5.92 -1.03
N ALA A 419 -12.65 7.09 -1.26
CA ALA A 419 -12.94 8.31 -0.52
C ALA A 419 -13.22 9.45 -1.50
N ASN A 420 -14.41 10.05 -1.41
CA ASN A 420 -14.85 11.18 -2.23
C ASN A 420 -15.01 12.39 -1.30
N LEU A 421 -14.11 13.36 -1.39
CA LEU A 421 -14.09 14.56 -0.55
C LEU A 421 -14.38 15.78 -1.42
N GLY A 422 -15.63 16.29 -1.39
CA GLY A 422 -16.02 17.42 -2.22
C GLY A 422 -17.53 17.65 -2.30
N ASP A 423 -17.95 18.42 -3.31
CA ASP A 423 -19.33 18.85 -3.54
C ASP A 423 -19.90 18.21 -4.81
N ASP A 424 -21.20 17.87 -4.81
CA ASP A 424 -21.92 17.40 -5.99
C ASP A 424 -22.59 18.58 -6.72
N ILE A 425 -22.07 18.93 -7.91
CA ILE A 425 -22.60 20.05 -8.69
C ILE A 425 -23.68 19.55 -9.68
N PRO A 426 -24.92 20.07 -9.64
CA PRO A 426 -25.95 19.72 -10.60
C PRO A 426 -25.66 20.35 -11.97
N VAL A 427 -25.56 19.51 -12.99
CA VAL A 427 -25.45 19.91 -14.40
C VAL A 427 -26.81 19.71 -15.08
N PRO A 428 -27.40 20.72 -15.74
CA PRO A 428 -28.64 20.56 -16.47
C PRO A 428 -28.42 19.67 -17.70
N SER A 429 -29.20 18.60 -17.80
CA SER A 429 -29.26 17.69 -18.94
C SER A 429 -30.65 17.80 -19.59
N THR A 430 -30.69 18.47 -20.74
CA THR A 430 -31.92 18.72 -21.50
C THR A 430 -32.20 17.56 -22.45
N THR A 431 -33.20 16.74 -22.15
CA THR A 431 -33.67 15.70 -23.08
C THR A 431 -34.84 16.23 -23.90
N PHE A 432 -34.66 16.37 -25.21
CA PHE A 432 -35.76 16.67 -26.13
C PHE A 432 -36.49 15.37 -26.48
N THR A 433 -37.71 15.22 -25.98
CA THR A 433 -38.62 14.15 -26.40
C THR A 433 -39.40 14.63 -27.62
N PRO A 434 -39.11 14.19 -28.85
CA PRO A 434 -39.91 14.58 -30.01
C PRO A 434 -41.31 13.98 -29.89
N LEU A 435 -42.33 14.84 -29.85
CA LEU A 435 -43.72 14.39 -29.89
C LEU A 435 -44.01 13.86 -31.31
N VAL A 436 -44.42 12.60 -31.41
CA VAL A 436 -44.87 11.99 -32.67
C VAL A 436 -46.15 12.69 -33.11
N GLY A 437 -46.07 13.65 -34.04
CA GLY A 437 -47.25 14.38 -34.52
C GLY A 437 -47.07 15.81 -35.05
N GLY A 438 -45.87 16.30 -35.36
CA GLY A 438 -45.69 17.51 -36.19
C GLY A 438 -46.15 18.85 -35.59
N GLY A 439 -46.31 18.95 -34.27
CA GLY A 439 -46.65 20.20 -33.57
C GLY A 439 -45.41 21.03 -33.15
N THR A 440 -45.54 22.36 -33.16
CA THR A 440 -44.50 23.30 -32.73
C THR A 440 -44.37 23.43 -31.21
N ALA A 441 -43.12 23.65 -30.74
CA ALA A 441 -42.72 23.98 -29.37
C ALA A 441 -42.95 22.89 -28.31
N VAL A 442 -41.96 21.99 -28.15
CA VAL A 442 -41.83 21.12 -26.97
C VAL A 442 -41.19 21.91 -25.84
N ASN A 443 -41.82 21.94 -24.66
CA ASN A 443 -41.20 22.46 -23.44
C ASN A 443 -40.05 21.52 -23.01
N PRO A 444 -38.77 21.94 -23.01
CA PRO A 444 -37.66 21.04 -22.73
C PRO A 444 -37.68 20.61 -21.26
N LEU A 445 -37.86 19.30 -21.01
CA LEU A 445 -37.75 18.76 -19.65
C LEU A 445 -36.27 18.75 -19.24
N THR A 446 -35.89 19.69 -18.39
CA THR A 446 -34.52 19.82 -17.85
C THR A 446 -34.34 18.85 -16.68
N SER A 447 -33.65 17.74 -16.91
CA SER A 447 -33.17 16.88 -15.82
C SER A 447 -31.87 17.45 -15.23
N PHE A 448 -31.51 17.08 -14.00
CA PHE A 448 -30.23 17.47 -13.39
C PHE A 448 -29.40 16.22 -13.12
N GLN A 449 -28.18 16.19 -13.65
CA GLN A 449 -27.19 15.16 -13.35
C GLN A 449 -26.15 15.76 -12.40
N TYR A 450 -26.04 15.21 -11.20
CA TYR A 450 -25.00 15.60 -10.25
C TYR A 450 -23.63 15.06 -10.70
N ARG A 451 -22.60 15.91 -10.63
CA ARG A 451 -21.21 15.55 -10.90
C ARG A 451 -20.36 15.92 -9.67
N PRO A 452 -19.66 14.96 -9.05
CA PRO A 452 -18.77 15.25 -7.93
C PRO A 452 -17.58 16.08 -8.41
N VAL A 453 -17.25 17.11 -7.65
CA VAL A 453 -15.98 17.86 -7.74
C VAL A 453 -15.31 17.85 -6.37
N GLY A 454 -14.00 17.69 -6.34
CA GLY A 454 -13.20 17.54 -5.13
C GLY A 454 -12.07 16.56 -5.33
N VAL A 455 -11.64 15.90 -4.26
CA VAL A 455 -10.60 14.88 -4.30
C VAL A 455 -11.24 13.50 -4.16
N ILE A 456 -11.08 12.67 -5.19
CA ILE A 456 -11.50 11.28 -5.23
C ILE A 456 -10.25 10.41 -5.17
N VAL A 457 -10.17 9.53 -4.17
CA VAL A 457 -9.10 8.55 -4.03
C VAL A 457 -9.70 7.15 -3.99
N GLU A 458 -9.29 6.31 -4.92
CA GLU A 458 -9.57 4.88 -4.92
C GLU A 458 -8.26 4.11 -4.78
N VAL A 459 -8.15 3.22 -3.79
CA VAL A 459 -6.95 2.42 -3.58
C VAL A 459 -7.27 0.98 -3.17
N THR A 460 -6.56 0.02 -3.75
CA THR A 460 -6.61 -1.39 -3.34
C THR A 460 -5.21 -1.79 -2.86
N PRO A 461 -4.96 -1.84 -1.54
CA PRO A 461 -3.64 -2.21 -1.00
C PRO A 461 -3.47 -3.73 -0.91
N ARG A 462 -2.24 -4.20 -1.12
CA ARG A 462 -1.79 -5.58 -0.91
C ARG A 462 -0.40 -5.57 -0.29
N VAL A 463 -0.15 -6.40 0.73
CA VAL A 463 1.11 -6.41 1.47
C VAL A 463 1.86 -7.70 1.17
N THR A 464 3.12 -7.58 0.78
CA THR A 464 3.99 -8.74 0.56
C THR A 464 4.59 -9.22 1.88
N TYR A 465 5.05 -10.47 1.90
CA TYR A 465 5.79 -11.01 3.06
C TYR A 465 7.15 -10.32 3.28
N ASP A 466 7.66 -9.59 2.29
CA ASP A 466 8.88 -8.77 2.37
C ASP A 466 8.65 -7.39 3.04
N ASN A 467 7.43 -7.11 3.51
CA ASN A 467 6.94 -5.81 3.98
C ASN A 467 6.91 -4.69 2.90
N ASP A 468 6.91 -5.06 1.61
CA ASP A 468 6.58 -4.10 0.55
C ASP A 468 5.05 -4.07 0.34
N ILE A 469 4.55 -2.91 -0.07
CA ILE A 469 3.14 -2.63 -0.30
C ILE A 469 2.93 -2.46 -1.80
N ILE A 470 2.11 -3.34 -2.39
CA ILE A 470 1.62 -3.21 -3.76
C ILE A 470 0.29 -2.44 -3.70
N LEU A 471 0.21 -1.34 -4.44
CA LEU A 471 -0.95 -0.46 -4.48
C LEU A 471 -1.45 -0.34 -5.92
N GLU A 472 -2.72 -0.67 -6.14
CA GLU A 472 -3.48 -0.15 -7.29
C GLU A 472 -4.16 1.14 -6.82
N LEU A 473 -3.79 2.28 -7.41
CA LEU A 473 -4.17 3.61 -6.95
C LEU A 473 -4.73 4.44 -8.10
N THR A 474 -5.91 5.03 -7.88
CA THR A 474 -6.47 6.08 -8.74
C THR A 474 -6.77 7.31 -7.89
N VAL A 475 -6.13 8.42 -8.23
CA VAL A 475 -6.34 9.74 -7.60
C VAL A 475 -6.89 10.69 -8.65
N GLU A 476 -7.99 11.38 -8.33
CA GLU A 476 -8.57 12.41 -9.17
C GLU A 476 -8.81 13.68 -8.34
N SER A 477 -8.26 14.81 -8.80
CA SER A 477 -8.54 16.14 -8.25
C SER A 477 -9.33 16.94 -9.28
N SER A 478 -10.59 17.19 -8.97
CA SER A 478 -11.57 17.86 -9.82
C SER A 478 -12.03 19.17 -9.18
N THR A 479 -12.03 20.25 -9.94
CA THR A 479 -12.30 21.63 -9.47
C THR A 479 -13.34 22.30 -10.36
N LYS A 480 -14.31 23.02 -9.77
CA LYS A 480 -15.23 23.88 -10.54
C LYS A 480 -14.45 25.03 -11.18
N GLY A 481 -14.54 25.16 -12.50
CA GLY A 481 -14.02 26.30 -13.26
C GLY A 481 -15.02 27.46 -13.34
N SER A 482 -14.68 28.49 -14.13
CA SER A 482 -15.61 29.55 -14.50
C SER A 482 -16.76 29.00 -15.33
N ASP A 483 -17.97 29.52 -15.14
CA ASP A 483 -19.12 29.14 -15.96
C ASP A 483 -18.92 29.62 -17.42
N VAL A 484 -19.25 28.75 -18.37
CA VAL A 484 -19.12 28.99 -19.82
C VAL A 484 -20.51 29.09 -20.42
N ASN A 485 -20.75 30.08 -21.28
CA ASN A 485 -22.00 30.18 -22.02
C ASN A 485 -22.02 29.15 -23.17
N ILE A 486 -22.96 28.20 -23.11
CA ILE A 486 -23.19 27.20 -24.14
C ILE A 486 -24.67 27.30 -24.54
N ALA A 487 -24.93 27.57 -25.81
CA ALA A 487 -26.29 27.73 -26.36
C ALA A 487 -27.18 28.74 -25.60
N GLY A 488 -26.59 29.82 -25.05
CA GLY A 488 -27.31 30.85 -24.31
C GLY A 488 -27.48 30.58 -22.81
N GLN A 489 -27.17 29.37 -22.33
CA GLN A 489 -27.17 29.03 -20.90
C GLN A 489 -25.75 29.05 -20.34
N ASN A 490 -25.55 29.61 -19.14
CA ASN A 490 -24.26 29.52 -18.44
C ASN A 490 -24.20 28.17 -17.71
N LEU A 491 -23.26 27.31 -18.10
CA LEU A 491 -23.01 26.01 -17.46
C LEU A 491 -21.62 26.01 -16.78
N PRO A 492 -21.45 25.33 -15.64
CA PRO A 492 -20.16 25.23 -14.98
C PRO A 492 -19.16 24.43 -15.82
N ALA A 493 -17.96 24.97 -16.02
CA ALA A 493 -16.82 24.18 -16.50
C ALA A 493 -16.19 23.39 -15.35
N PHE A 494 -15.47 22.32 -15.69
CA PHE A 494 -14.78 21.46 -14.73
C PHE A 494 -13.35 21.22 -15.20
N GLY A 495 -12.37 21.43 -14.32
CA GLY A 495 -11.00 20.97 -14.53
C GLY A 495 -10.77 19.71 -13.72
N SER A 496 -10.30 18.63 -14.33
CA SER A 496 -9.97 17.37 -13.65
C SER A 496 -8.53 16.96 -13.91
N ARG A 497 -7.88 16.42 -12.88
CA ARG A 497 -6.48 15.97 -12.87
C ARG A 497 -6.48 14.55 -12.33
N LYS A 498 -6.29 13.56 -13.21
CA LYS A 498 -6.45 12.14 -12.86
C LYS A 498 -5.16 11.37 -13.10
N VAL A 499 -4.78 10.57 -12.10
CA VAL A 499 -3.66 9.63 -12.16
C VAL A 499 -4.20 8.25 -11.80
N SER A 500 -3.86 7.23 -12.58
CA SER A 500 -4.17 5.83 -12.29
C SER A 500 -2.93 5.00 -12.56
N THR A 501 -2.50 4.22 -11.57
CA THR A 501 -1.20 3.54 -11.60
C THR A 501 -1.17 2.35 -10.62
N THR A 502 -0.29 1.40 -10.88
CA THR A 502 -0.02 0.28 -9.97
C THR A 502 1.48 0.26 -9.66
N MET A 503 1.84 0.21 -8.37
CA MET A 503 3.23 0.30 -7.92
C MET A 503 3.50 -0.57 -6.70
N ARG A 504 4.78 -0.92 -6.49
CA ARG A 504 5.30 -1.58 -5.28
C ARG A 504 6.23 -0.58 -4.58
N LEU A 505 5.95 -0.28 -3.31
CA LEU A 505 6.70 0.66 -2.47
C LEU A 505 7.02 0.00 -1.12
N ARG A 506 8.05 0.49 -0.42
CA ARG A 506 8.31 0.11 0.97
C ARG A 506 7.39 0.84 1.94
N ASP A 507 7.27 0.30 3.15
CA ASP A 507 6.62 0.99 4.27
C ASP A 507 7.28 2.36 4.52
N GLY A 508 6.48 3.42 4.51
CA GLY A 508 6.92 4.81 4.66
C GLY A 508 7.64 5.43 3.46
N GLU A 509 7.73 4.75 2.32
CA GLU A 509 8.35 5.30 1.12
C GLU A 509 7.41 6.26 0.38
N SER A 510 7.77 7.54 0.32
CA SER A 510 6.99 8.55 -0.40
C SER A 510 7.31 8.52 -1.90
N ASN A 511 6.29 8.35 -2.74
CA ASN A 511 6.43 8.36 -4.19
C ASN A 511 5.69 9.54 -4.82
N LEU A 512 6.29 10.15 -5.85
CA LEU A 512 5.66 11.17 -6.67
C LEU A 512 4.80 10.48 -7.76
N LEU A 513 3.48 10.60 -7.62
CA LEU A 513 2.51 10.01 -8.54
C LEU A 513 2.48 10.75 -9.88
N ALA A 514 2.49 12.08 -9.81
CA ALA A 514 2.51 12.97 -10.96
C ALA A 514 3.01 14.36 -10.57
N GLY A 515 3.65 15.04 -11.53
CA GLY A 515 3.96 16.46 -11.46
C GLY A 515 3.58 17.11 -12.79
N LEU A 516 3.00 18.31 -12.73
CA LEU A 516 2.69 19.13 -13.91
C LEU A 516 3.11 20.56 -13.63
N LEU A 517 4.02 21.08 -14.45
CA LEU A 517 4.33 22.50 -14.56
C LEU A 517 3.74 23.01 -15.88
N ARG A 518 2.94 24.06 -15.85
CA ARG A 518 2.32 24.64 -17.05
C ARG A 518 2.37 26.16 -17.01
N ASP A 519 3.11 26.75 -17.94
CA ASP A 519 3.19 28.19 -18.18
C ASP A 519 2.52 28.55 -19.51
N ASP A 520 1.40 29.28 -19.45
CA ASP A 520 0.75 29.89 -20.61
C ASP A 520 1.04 31.40 -20.62
N GLU A 521 1.86 31.87 -21.58
CA GLU A 521 2.10 33.29 -21.81
C GLU A 521 1.37 33.80 -23.05
N ARG A 522 0.50 34.80 -22.87
CA ARG A 522 -0.20 35.52 -23.93
C ARG A 522 0.29 36.97 -23.98
N LYS A 523 0.91 37.35 -25.09
CA LYS A 523 1.25 38.75 -25.41
C LYS A 523 0.42 39.22 -26.60
N SER A 524 -0.38 40.25 -26.38
CA SER A 524 -1.16 40.94 -27.40
C SER A 524 -0.72 42.40 -27.49
N LEU A 525 -0.58 42.89 -28.72
CA LEU A 525 -0.16 44.25 -29.01
C LEU A 525 -1.08 44.82 -30.09
N SER A 526 -1.81 45.87 -29.77
CA SER A 526 -2.63 46.63 -30.72
C SER A 526 -2.20 48.09 -30.73
N GLY A 527 -2.14 48.72 -31.90
CA GLY A 527 -1.58 50.06 -32.02
C GLY A 527 -1.82 50.65 -33.41
N PHE A 528 -1.48 51.93 -33.58
CA PHE A 528 -1.61 52.58 -34.88
C PHE A 528 -0.66 51.97 -35.92
N PRO A 529 -1.15 51.68 -37.16
CA PRO A 529 -0.30 51.20 -38.23
C PRO A 529 0.83 52.20 -38.52
N GLY A 530 2.02 51.69 -38.83
CA GLY A 530 3.24 52.50 -38.93
C GLY A 530 3.86 52.81 -37.57
N ALA A 531 3.19 53.61 -36.73
CA ALA A 531 3.74 54.08 -35.43
C ALA A 531 4.16 52.95 -34.47
N ILE A 532 3.48 51.80 -34.53
CA ILE A 532 3.78 50.58 -33.77
C ILE A 532 5.20 50.02 -34.01
N HIS A 533 5.84 50.33 -35.14
CA HIS A 533 7.18 49.84 -35.51
C HIS A 533 8.33 50.72 -35.00
N VAL A 534 8.06 51.97 -34.61
CA VAL A 534 9.10 52.91 -34.13
C VAL A 534 9.26 52.73 -32.61
N PRO A 535 10.44 52.36 -32.07
CA PRO A 535 10.58 51.94 -30.67
C PRO A 535 10.04 52.93 -29.62
N ILE A 536 10.23 54.24 -29.86
CA ILE A 536 9.80 55.31 -28.95
C ILE A 536 8.29 55.55 -29.07
N LEU A 537 7.75 55.64 -30.29
CA LEU A 537 6.32 55.87 -30.51
C LEU A 537 5.47 54.64 -30.15
N LYS A 538 6.02 53.43 -30.29
CA LYS A 538 5.37 52.17 -29.94
C LYS A 538 4.77 52.21 -28.53
N GLN A 539 5.50 52.69 -27.52
CA GLN A 539 5.01 52.70 -26.14
C GLN A 539 3.90 53.75 -25.89
N LEU A 540 3.87 54.85 -26.65
CA LEU A 540 2.83 55.89 -26.52
C LEU A 540 1.59 55.59 -27.36
N PHE A 541 1.73 54.90 -28.50
CA PHE A 541 0.70 54.71 -29.52
C PHE A 541 0.22 53.24 -29.67
N SER A 542 0.47 52.40 -28.66
CA SER A 542 -0.06 51.03 -28.60
C SER A 542 -0.66 50.69 -27.22
N SER A 543 -1.59 49.75 -27.19
CA SER A 543 -2.01 48.98 -26.02
C SER A 543 -1.18 47.70 -25.98
N ASN A 544 -0.42 47.51 -24.91
CA ASN A 544 0.29 46.27 -24.60
C ASN A 544 -0.56 45.50 -23.59
N ASP A 545 -0.79 44.22 -23.85
CA ASP A 545 -1.55 43.31 -23.00
C ASP A 545 -0.71 42.03 -22.85
N SER A 546 -0.28 41.74 -21.63
CA SER A 546 0.58 40.59 -21.31
C SER A 546 -0.04 39.83 -20.15
N GLN A 547 -0.45 38.60 -20.39
CA GLN A 547 -1.01 37.70 -19.39
C GLN A 547 -0.11 36.47 -19.29
N ILE A 548 0.34 36.14 -18.08
CA ILE A 548 1.08 34.92 -17.74
C ILE A 548 0.22 34.13 -16.77
N GLN A 549 -0.07 32.88 -17.11
CA GLN A 549 -0.79 31.94 -16.25
C GLN A 549 0.09 30.72 -16.00
N GLN A 550 0.53 30.55 -14.76
CA GLN A 550 1.35 29.45 -14.28
C GLN A 550 0.46 28.51 -13.44
N THR A 551 0.58 27.20 -13.65
CA THR A 551 -0.12 26.17 -12.87
C THR A 551 0.82 25.02 -12.57
N ASP A 552 1.13 24.86 -11.28
CA ASP A 552 2.06 23.88 -10.74
C ASP A 552 1.27 22.89 -9.88
N ILE A 553 1.29 21.60 -10.23
CA ILE A 553 0.65 20.53 -9.46
C ILE A 553 1.68 19.46 -9.13
N VAL A 554 1.69 19.01 -7.88
CA VAL A 554 2.45 17.83 -7.43
C VAL A 554 1.50 16.92 -6.65
N MET A 555 1.47 15.64 -7.02
CA MET A 555 0.75 14.58 -6.31
C MET A 555 1.78 13.60 -5.75
N LEU A 556 1.80 13.45 -4.43
CA LEU A 556 2.62 12.48 -3.71
C LEU A 556 1.71 11.47 -3.01
N MET A 557 2.24 10.30 -2.71
CA MET A 557 1.60 9.33 -1.84
C MET A 557 2.63 8.57 -1.03
N THR A 558 2.30 8.34 0.24
CA THR A 558 3.14 7.63 1.21
C THR A 558 2.28 6.57 1.89
N PRO A 559 2.60 5.27 1.78
CA PRO A 559 1.87 4.20 2.42
C PRO A 559 2.53 3.77 3.72
N HIS A 560 1.72 3.34 4.69
CA HIS A 560 2.14 2.97 6.04
C HIS A 560 1.49 1.66 6.50
N ILE A 561 2.29 0.67 6.92
CA ILE A 561 1.79 -0.58 7.50
C ILE A 561 1.50 -0.37 8.99
N ILE A 562 0.25 -0.57 9.40
CA ILE A 562 -0.16 -0.44 10.81
C ILE A 562 -0.15 -1.81 11.50
N ARG A 563 -0.47 -2.87 10.75
CA ARG A 563 -0.46 -4.25 11.20
C ARG A 563 0.04 -5.12 10.07
N THR A 564 1.08 -5.92 10.34
CA THR A 564 1.58 -6.95 9.43
C THR A 564 0.94 -8.31 9.73
N GLN A 565 1.11 -9.25 8.80
CA GLN A 565 0.66 -10.63 8.93
C GLN A 565 1.66 -11.44 9.77
N GLY A 566 1.19 -11.94 10.93
CA GLY A 566 2.02 -12.73 11.85
C GLY A 566 2.29 -14.14 11.34
N LEU A 567 3.36 -14.33 10.57
CA LEU A 567 3.92 -15.63 10.26
C LEU A 567 4.84 -16.13 11.37
N SER A 568 4.76 -17.41 11.68
CA SER A 568 5.64 -18.10 12.62
C SER A 568 6.41 -19.22 11.92
N GLU A 569 7.54 -19.64 12.48
CA GLU A 569 8.30 -20.80 11.98
C GLU A 569 7.43 -22.06 11.81
N ARG A 570 6.40 -22.21 12.66
CA ARG A 570 5.44 -23.34 12.61
C ARG A 570 4.55 -23.34 11.36
N ASP A 571 4.43 -22.22 10.67
CA ASP A 571 3.62 -22.07 9.45
C ASP A 571 4.40 -22.48 8.19
N PHE A 572 5.74 -22.40 8.24
CA PHE A 572 6.63 -22.90 7.17
C PHE A 572 6.89 -24.42 7.25
N ARG A 573 6.51 -25.07 8.35
CA ARG A 573 6.68 -26.52 8.54
C ARG A 573 5.57 -27.29 7.81
N PRO A 574 5.90 -28.31 6.99
CA PRO A 574 4.89 -29.11 6.31
C PRO A 574 3.99 -29.85 7.32
N ILE A 575 2.69 -29.87 7.01
CA ILE A 575 1.69 -30.63 7.77
C ILE A 575 1.66 -32.05 7.19
N TYR A 576 2.19 -33.02 7.92
CA TYR A 576 2.10 -34.43 7.57
C TYR A 576 0.75 -35.00 8.02
N ILE A 577 -0.01 -35.55 7.06
CA ILE A 577 -1.40 -36.00 7.21
C ILE A 577 -1.58 -37.53 7.11
N GLY A 578 -0.49 -38.29 7.18
CA GLY A 578 -0.50 -39.75 7.02
C GLY A 578 -0.68 -40.18 5.56
N THR A 579 -1.36 -41.33 5.36
CA THR A 579 -1.61 -41.89 4.03
C THR A 579 -3.07 -41.77 3.62
N ALA A 580 -3.34 -41.98 2.32
CA ALA A 580 -4.67 -42.08 1.73
C ALA A 580 -5.66 -42.99 2.49
N SER A 581 -5.18 -44.12 3.00
CA SER A 581 -5.95 -45.14 3.72
C SER A 581 -5.93 -44.97 5.24
N SER A 582 -4.90 -44.32 5.79
CA SER A 582 -4.75 -44.04 7.22
C SER A 582 -4.33 -42.59 7.46
N PRO A 583 -5.29 -41.65 7.51
CA PRO A 583 -4.99 -40.26 7.85
C PRO A 583 -4.61 -40.16 9.33
N SER A 584 -3.50 -39.50 9.63
CA SER A 584 -3.00 -39.28 10.99
C SER A 584 -2.27 -37.93 11.08
N LEU A 585 -2.32 -37.28 12.23
CA LEU A 585 -1.66 -36.00 12.44
C LEU A 585 -0.29 -36.20 13.11
N GLY A 586 0.79 -35.88 12.40
CA GLY A 586 2.15 -36.06 12.88
C GLY A 586 2.79 -37.37 12.42
N GLY A 587 4.11 -37.46 12.57
CA GLY A 587 4.92 -38.45 11.85
C GLY A 587 5.11 -38.03 10.40
N GLY A 588 6.14 -37.21 10.14
CA GLY A 588 6.67 -37.12 8.78
C GLY A 588 7.17 -38.48 8.32
N PRO A 589 7.33 -38.71 7.00
CA PRO A 589 7.94 -39.94 6.52
C PRO A 589 9.29 -40.10 7.24
N PRO A 590 9.58 -41.28 7.82
CA PRO A 590 10.83 -41.48 8.56
C PRO A 590 12.00 -41.11 7.64
N PRO A 591 13.03 -40.42 8.15
CA PRO A 591 14.15 -40.01 7.32
C PRO A 591 14.78 -41.25 6.69
N LEU A 592 14.86 -41.25 5.35
CA LEU A 592 15.33 -42.41 4.57
C LEU A 592 16.71 -42.91 5.03
N ILE A 593 17.52 -41.99 5.55
CA ILE A 593 18.76 -42.25 6.27
C ILE A 593 18.73 -41.31 7.49
N ALA A 594 18.92 -41.84 8.69
CA ALA A 594 19.13 -41.00 9.86
C ALA A 594 20.46 -40.24 9.67
N PRO A 595 20.52 -38.90 9.87
CA PRO A 595 21.80 -38.20 9.90
C PRO A 595 22.68 -38.86 10.96
N ALA A 596 23.95 -39.13 10.62
CA ALA A 596 24.90 -39.72 11.56
C ALA A 596 24.96 -38.82 12.79
N GLY A 597 24.53 -39.34 13.95
CA GLY A 597 24.11 -38.49 15.05
C GLY A 597 25.21 -37.59 15.57
N ASP A 598 24.93 -36.30 15.66
CA ASP A 598 25.73 -35.38 16.47
C ASP A 598 25.71 -35.87 17.91
N THR A 599 26.84 -36.41 18.37
CA THR A 599 27.03 -37.00 19.70
C THR A 599 27.22 -35.92 20.77
N SER A 600 26.25 -35.02 20.88
CA SER A 600 26.12 -34.05 21.96
C SER A 600 25.00 -34.45 22.94
N ALA A 601 25.11 -35.67 23.48
CA ALA A 601 24.30 -36.14 24.60
C ALA A 601 25.18 -36.92 25.60
N THR A 602 25.62 -36.21 26.64
CA THR A 602 26.09 -36.74 27.94
C THR A 602 27.26 -37.74 27.90
N ALA A 603 28.49 -37.22 27.81
CA ALA A 603 29.66 -37.94 28.30
C ALA A 603 29.69 -37.93 29.85
N PRO A 604 29.80 -39.08 30.54
CA PRO A 604 30.03 -39.09 31.98
C PRO A 604 31.43 -38.56 32.31
N ALA A 605 31.53 -37.68 33.32
CA ALA A 605 32.83 -37.19 33.77
C ALA A 605 33.64 -38.31 34.42
N MET A 606 34.87 -38.54 33.95
CA MET A 606 35.85 -39.42 34.61
C MET A 606 37.22 -38.74 34.65
N GLN A 607 37.86 -38.80 35.82
CA GLN A 607 39.07 -38.03 36.16
C GLN A 607 40.35 -38.56 35.49
N PRO A 608 41.35 -37.69 35.24
CA PRO A 608 42.64 -38.10 34.70
C PRO A 608 43.62 -38.56 35.78
N ALA A 609 44.14 -39.77 35.62
CA ALA A 609 45.38 -40.30 36.21
C ALA A 609 45.85 -41.47 35.32
N GLY A 610 47.13 -41.71 35.04
CA GLY A 610 48.38 -40.99 35.30
C GLY A 610 49.47 -41.50 34.33
N ALA A 611 50.66 -40.91 34.34
CA ALA A 611 51.70 -41.18 33.33
C ALA A 611 52.41 -42.56 33.45
N GLY A 612 52.87 -43.11 32.32
CA GLY A 612 53.72 -44.32 32.24
C GLY A 612 54.55 -44.36 30.95
N VAL A 613 55.85 -44.66 31.08
CA VAL A 613 56.92 -44.71 30.04
C VAL A 613 56.94 -46.13 29.38
N VAL A 614 57.47 -46.46 28.18
CA VAL A 614 58.89 -46.65 27.73
C VAL A 614 58.99 -46.89 26.18
N PRO A 615 60.09 -46.53 25.45
CA PRO A 615 60.34 -46.78 24.01
C PRO A 615 61.42 -47.90 23.75
N PRO A 616 62.08 -48.11 22.56
CA PRO A 616 61.83 -47.81 21.13
C PRO A 616 62.04 -49.01 20.13
N LEU A 617 62.02 -48.70 18.81
CA LEU A 617 62.29 -49.44 17.53
C LEU A 617 63.38 -50.55 17.47
N PRO A 618 63.37 -51.44 16.44
CA PRO A 618 64.19 -51.19 15.22
C PRO A 618 63.60 -51.67 13.85
N THR A 619 64.18 -51.17 12.75
CA THR A 619 63.98 -51.62 11.33
C THR A 619 65.20 -52.42 10.85
N PRO A 620 65.08 -53.33 9.86
CA PRO A 620 65.41 -53.00 8.45
C PRO A 620 64.44 -53.73 7.45
N ALA A 621 64.57 -53.80 6.12
CA ALA A 621 65.60 -53.38 5.14
C ALA A 621 64.98 -53.12 3.73
N GLN A 622 65.82 -52.81 2.73
CA GLN A 622 65.58 -52.94 1.27
C GLN A 622 66.82 -53.56 0.59
N PRO A 623 66.67 -54.17 -0.60
CA PRO A 623 67.30 -53.63 -1.82
C PRO A 623 66.35 -53.69 -3.05
N ALA A 624 66.29 -52.76 -4.02
CA ALA A 624 67.27 -51.93 -4.76
C ALA A 624 67.80 -52.58 -6.06
N GLY A 625 67.42 -52.02 -7.23
CA GLY A 625 67.91 -52.37 -8.58
C GLY A 625 67.19 -51.56 -9.70
N GLN A 626 67.95 -50.86 -10.56
CA GLN A 626 67.50 -49.92 -11.61
C GLN A 626 67.70 -50.53 -13.05
N PRO A 627 67.71 -49.82 -14.23
CA PRO A 627 67.39 -48.41 -14.56
C PRO A 627 66.62 -48.10 -15.89
N VAL A 628 65.96 -46.92 -15.92
CA VAL A 628 65.85 -45.87 -16.99
C VAL A 628 65.79 -46.24 -18.50
N VAL A 629 64.69 -45.83 -19.19
CA VAL A 629 64.67 -44.91 -20.37
C VAL A 629 63.28 -44.22 -20.52
N PRO A 630 63.18 -42.88 -20.73
CA PRO A 630 61.96 -42.18 -21.18
C PRO A 630 62.08 -41.60 -22.62
N PRO A 631 60.95 -41.27 -23.28
CA PRO A 631 60.85 -39.93 -23.88
C PRO A 631 59.43 -39.33 -23.92
N ALA A 632 59.31 -38.03 -23.64
CA ALA A 632 58.17 -37.18 -24.05
C ALA A 632 58.58 -35.70 -24.11
N ALA A 633 58.43 -35.05 -25.27
CA ALA A 633 58.72 -33.64 -25.54
C ALA A 633 58.21 -33.26 -26.96
N PRO A 634 58.01 -31.97 -27.34
CA PRO A 634 57.80 -30.76 -26.51
C PRO A 634 56.68 -29.78 -27.01
N VAL A 635 56.48 -28.73 -26.20
CA VAL A 635 55.84 -27.37 -26.35
C VAL A 635 55.64 -26.75 -27.76
N PRO A 636 54.75 -25.73 -27.98
CA PRO A 636 54.67 -24.45 -27.23
C PRO A 636 53.26 -23.83 -26.96
N GLY A 637 53.22 -22.68 -26.28
CA GLY A 637 51.97 -22.02 -25.83
C GLY A 637 51.87 -20.51 -26.14
N ALA A 638 51.12 -19.81 -25.28
CA ALA A 638 50.81 -18.35 -25.25
C ALA A 638 49.71 -17.82 -26.21
N ALA A 639 48.56 -17.44 -25.62
CA ALA A 639 47.66 -16.35 -26.06
C ALA A 639 46.69 -15.93 -24.92
N ALA A 640 46.16 -14.71 -24.99
CA ALA A 640 45.40 -14.01 -23.94
C ALA A 640 43.88 -14.38 -23.89
N PRO A 641 43.08 -13.94 -22.89
CA PRO A 641 41.73 -14.45 -22.67
C PRO A 641 40.66 -13.79 -23.58
N PRO A 642 39.58 -14.51 -23.94
CA PRO A 642 38.48 -13.96 -24.76
C PRO A 642 37.42 -13.19 -23.95
N ALA A 643 36.73 -12.30 -24.65
CA ALA A 643 35.67 -11.40 -24.17
C ALA A 643 34.33 -12.11 -23.85
N PRO A 644 33.39 -11.47 -23.11
CA PRO A 644 32.09 -12.05 -22.77
C PRO A 644 31.19 -12.29 -24.00
N PRO A 645 30.26 -13.27 -23.93
CA PRO A 645 29.43 -13.68 -25.06
C PRO A 645 28.37 -12.65 -25.46
N GLN A 646 28.13 -12.53 -26.77
CA GLN A 646 27.08 -11.69 -27.35
C GLN A 646 25.71 -12.42 -27.44
N PRO A 647 24.59 -11.68 -27.64
CA PRO A 647 23.24 -12.24 -27.62
C PRO A 647 22.92 -13.14 -28.82
N VAL A 648 22.02 -14.11 -28.59
CA VAL A 648 21.44 -14.97 -29.63
C VAL A 648 20.46 -14.22 -30.55
N PRO A 649 20.31 -14.61 -31.84
CA PRO A 649 19.42 -13.93 -32.79
C PRO A 649 17.94 -14.31 -32.58
N VAL A 650 17.05 -13.33 -32.77
CA VAL A 650 15.60 -13.53 -32.81
C VAL A 650 15.17 -13.94 -34.23
N PRO A 651 14.36 -15.00 -34.44
CA PRO A 651 13.83 -15.35 -35.75
C PRO A 651 12.71 -14.39 -36.20
N ALA A 652 12.73 -14.01 -37.48
CA ALA A 652 11.70 -13.15 -38.07
C ALA A 652 10.38 -13.91 -38.34
N PRO A 653 9.21 -13.25 -38.24
CA PRO A 653 7.91 -13.89 -38.45
C PRO A 653 7.56 -14.08 -39.94
N VAL A 654 6.92 -15.20 -40.25
CA VAL A 654 6.38 -15.53 -41.58
C VAL A 654 4.98 -14.92 -41.75
N ALA A 655 4.71 -14.31 -42.91
CA ALA A 655 3.42 -13.70 -43.23
C ALA A 655 2.38 -14.74 -43.67
N PRO A 656 1.12 -14.66 -43.19
CA PRO A 656 0.00 -15.42 -43.75
C PRO A 656 -0.77 -14.61 -44.81
N ALA A 657 -1.10 -15.24 -45.94
CA ALA A 657 -2.04 -14.72 -46.92
C ALA A 657 -3.43 -15.34 -46.71
N GLY A 658 -4.49 -14.54 -46.79
CA GLY A 658 -5.88 -15.02 -46.72
C GLY A 658 -6.86 -13.92 -46.28
N ALA A 659 -7.79 -13.54 -47.16
CA ALA A 659 -8.81 -12.54 -46.86
C ALA A 659 -10.01 -13.14 -46.09
N PRO A 660 -10.66 -12.39 -45.18
CA PRO A 660 -11.94 -12.78 -44.60
C PRO A 660 -13.14 -12.12 -45.30
N THR A 661 -14.19 -12.91 -45.49
CA THR A 661 -15.51 -12.52 -46.00
C THR A 661 -16.38 -11.82 -44.93
N THR A 662 -17.44 -11.16 -45.39
CA THR A 662 -18.48 -10.52 -44.57
C THR A 662 -19.16 -11.47 -43.58
N PRO A 663 -19.46 -11.03 -42.32
CA PRO A 663 -20.30 -11.79 -41.40
C PRO A 663 -21.80 -11.66 -41.73
N PRO A 664 -22.63 -12.69 -41.43
CA PRO A 664 -24.08 -12.67 -41.71
C PRO A 664 -24.90 -11.94 -40.64
N ALA A 665 -26.13 -11.54 -41.01
CA ALA A 665 -27.07 -10.86 -40.15
C ALA A 665 -27.68 -11.77 -39.05
N PRO A 666 -28.04 -11.22 -37.87
CA PRO A 666 -28.76 -11.97 -36.84
C PRO A 666 -30.25 -12.18 -37.20
N PRO A 667 -30.89 -13.27 -36.72
CA PRO A 667 -32.27 -13.59 -37.05
C PRO A 667 -33.29 -12.70 -36.30
N ALA A 668 -34.42 -12.43 -36.97
CA ALA A 668 -35.57 -11.78 -36.34
C ALA A 668 -36.33 -12.77 -35.44
N GLY A 669 -36.68 -12.37 -34.21
CA GLY A 669 -37.47 -13.23 -33.32
C GLY A 669 -37.91 -12.59 -32.00
N ALA A 670 -39.24 -12.62 -31.78
CA ALA A 670 -39.98 -12.55 -30.51
C ALA A 670 -39.94 -11.26 -29.64
N GLN A 671 -41.15 -10.74 -29.38
CA GLN A 671 -41.47 -9.69 -28.41
C GLN A 671 -41.38 -10.21 -26.95
N PRO A 672 -40.85 -9.41 -26.00
CA PRO A 672 -41.16 -9.56 -24.59
C PRO A 672 -42.52 -8.93 -24.24
N LYS A 673 -43.31 -9.61 -23.40
CA LYS A 673 -44.63 -9.15 -22.93
C LYS A 673 -44.52 -7.98 -21.94
N GLN A 674 -45.53 -7.11 -21.95
CA GLN A 674 -45.78 -6.13 -20.88
C GLN A 674 -46.03 -6.84 -19.53
N PRO A 675 -45.53 -6.30 -18.41
CA PRO A 675 -46.13 -6.50 -17.08
C PRO A 675 -47.46 -5.73 -17.00
N ALA A 676 -48.48 -6.34 -16.40
CA ALA A 676 -49.81 -5.74 -16.28
C ALA A 676 -49.85 -4.57 -15.28
N ALA A 677 -50.66 -3.55 -15.59
CA ALA A 677 -50.99 -2.48 -14.65
C ALA A 677 -51.96 -2.98 -13.56
N VAL A 678 -51.81 -2.44 -12.35
CA VAL A 678 -52.79 -2.55 -11.26
C VAL A 678 -53.57 -1.23 -11.19
N PRO A 679 -54.91 -1.24 -11.25
CA PRO A 679 -55.75 -0.08 -11.00
C PRO A 679 -56.77 -0.29 -9.86
N PRO A 680 -57.44 0.78 -9.41
CA PRO A 680 -56.91 2.06 -8.94
C PRO A 680 -56.63 2.05 -7.42
#